data_AF-A0AA39R1T0-F1
#
_entry.id   AF-A0AA39R1T0-F1
#
_cell.length_a   1.000
_cell.length_b   1.000
_cell.length_c   1.000
_cell.angle_alpha   90.00
_cell.angle_beta   90.00
_cell.angle_gamma   90.00
#
_symmetry.space_group_name_H-M   'P 1'
#
loop_
_entity.id
_entity.type
_entity.pdbx_description
1 polymer ?
#
loop_
_entity_poly.entity_id
_entity_poly.type
_entity_poly.pdbx_seq_one_letter_code
_entity_poly.pdbx_strand_id
1 'polypeptide(L)'
;MSWLGGLLAGDEELGKKDDDHRPLNGAATPSSWSARRKPAGLRKRKIFYGICALLCLYVFIKNIPTDLGPTSRYKFNQRLDDMGKSGSEIADLPTNRPRKPAEPSEAEEHYHNGPIKFYMLASSLHSAARLGGQHESNKNVLFAASNLKSASEIIPLACEMARWDRNDVHFAVMGRDDMEIAEIKKLNGAEEDCNVHWHDARPDYARWSSDARMEISITASMEHIRTFVHPQVILIDNPSREDAFFVNALRRKAMDIGKSLIELPADATENLMWITRLDSGSLAAWSTTYVDLLIQAPTGSSGSLVRLLKSIENADYFGFRRPHLTIELPSEVDPPTWNYLQKLTWPPLDWSGAAHASQVELSPLYYHFVIYNLLEYKYSAHGQVAKDAPNLLGFSLELPSFYLNDTTAFAPPVKKGEPTSFLWQSPNSNAALYFGDRWIEFHSFLTARLSKPPTTRRKWISEKRPSWLEFLLEFMRARGYSLIYPNFPSDEDSIATIHDELYQVPEEFPKETQAADFSIPDLDPNVPLTDEFDPRSRRGPPNTETTLLSSDLITSLPNSGDLPELSDMPLLSYNGLNMSRELSTEAATAFSQTYQREVGDCGAPSDVTPRQPNSALDLFCRLDVVYDPFRRAPNFLHSQPESMPRDEDVIKAEQRDNAKAEASAHLARQAGSSKPAPPMDVLPPPPTIQEDDSEETQREFRLQMERQAKQNGGGNKEEGVKTDNKDAKQAGSKPDALSSTHETFSKQAPKVAVEDPKAEAANEKGAGW
;
A
#
# COMPACT_ATOMS: atom_id res chain seq x y z
N MET A 1 43.31 57.89 -9.21
CA MET A 1 42.19 57.60 -8.29
C MET A 1 41.03 57.18 -9.18
N SER A 2 40.75 55.91 -9.49
CA SER A 2 40.76 54.64 -8.71
C SER A 2 39.41 54.38 -8.03
N TRP A 3 38.71 53.27 -8.31
CA TRP A 3 38.87 52.22 -9.36
C TRP A 3 37.47 51.67 -9.75
N LEU A 4 37.39 50.71 -10.69
CA LEU A 4 36.21 50.09 -11.36
C LEU A 4 35.01 49.71 -10.43
N GLY A 5 33.76 49.48 -10.91
CA GLY A 5 33.27 48.86 -12.18
C GLY A 5 32.99 47.36 -11.96
N GLY A 6 32.11 46.63 -12.67
CA GLY A 6 31.24 46.89 -13.83
C GLY A 6 30.47 45.58 -14.19
N LEU A 7 30.08 45.38 -15.46
CA LEU A 7 29.36 44.19 -16.01
C LEU A 7 27.89 44.01 -15.53
N LEU A 8 26.93 43.51 -16.34
CA LEU A 8 26.96 43.07 -17.76
C LEU A 8 25.95 43.86 -18.63
N ALA A 9 26.26 43.95 -19.93
CA ALA A 9 25.35 44.33 -21.00
C ALA A 9 25.78 43.63 -22.32
N GLY A 10 24.83 43.40 -23.23
CA GLY A 10 24.96 42.59 -24.47
C GLY A 10 23.83 41.55 -24.51
N ASP A 11 23.03 41.41 -25.57
CA ASP A 11 23.38 41.50 -27.00
C ASP A 11 22.39 42.33 -27.87
N GLU A 12 22.68 42.38 -29.17
CA GLU A 12 22.16 43.30 -30.19
C GLU A 12 21.85 42.54 -31.51
N GLU A 13 21.38 43.23 -32.56
CA GLU A 13 21.10 42.70 -33.93
C GLU A 13 19.96 41.64 -34.05
N LEU A 14 18.81 41.93 -34.66
CA LEU A 14 18.49 42.12 -36.09
C LEU A 14 18.50 40.84 -36.96
N GLY A 15 17.30 40.43 -37.40
CA GLY A 15 17.07 39.44 -38.45
C GLY A 15 15.79 39.77 -39.24
N LYS A 16 15.91 39.97 -40.57
CA LYS A 16 14.85 40.54 -41.44
C LYS A 16 14.69 39.69 -42.70
N LYS A 17 13.46 39.22 -42.99
CA LYS A 17 12.93 38.74 -44.30
C LYS A 17 11.40 38.56 -44.21
N ASP A 18 10.59 38.67 -45.26
CA ASP A 18 10.76 39.27 -46.61
C ASP A 18 9.36 39.70 -47.15
N ASP A 19 9.31 40.23 -48.37
CA ASP A 19 8.15 40.87 -49.03
C ASP A 19 6.93 39.93 -49.28
N ASP A 20 5.76 40.41 -49.73
CA ASP A 20 5.54 40.59 -51.17
C ASP A 20 4.61 41.77 -51.59
N HIS A 21 4.62 42.07 -52.91
CA HIS A 21 4.33 43.41 -53.43
C HIS A 21 2.87 43.75 -53.87
N ARG A 22 2.60 45.07 -53.83
CA ARG A 22 1.65 45.90 -54.63
C ARG A 22 1.66 45.54 -56.15
N PRO A 23 0.59 45.82 -56.97
CA PRO A 23 0.41 47.21 -57.50
C PRO A 23 -0.98 47.71 -57.99
N LEU A 24 -1.10 49.06 -57.94
CA LEU A 24 -1.74 50.03 -58.88
C LEU A 24 -2.98 49.70 -59.74
N ASN A 25 -3.95 50.64 -59.81
CA ASN A 25 -3.98 51.68 -60.86
C ASN A 25 -5.14 52.71 -60.71
N GLY A 26 -5.03 53.87 -61.39
CA GLY A 26 -6.12 54.86 -61.58
C GLY A 26 -5.86 56.24 -60.96
N ALA A 27 -5.96 57.31 -61.75
CA ALA A 27 -5.62 58.69 -61.33
C ALA A 27 -6.65 59.74 -61.77
N ALA A 28 -6.89 60.75 -60.93
CA ALA A 28 -7.35 62.11 -61.28
C ALA A 28 -7.27 63.07 -60.07
N THR A 29 -7.21 64.37 -60.33
CA THR A 29 -7.18 65.50 -59.36
C THR A 29 -8.14 66.60 -59.87
N PRO A 30 -8.25 67.81 -59.27
CA PRO A 30 -8.02 68.30 -57.90
C PRO A 30 -9.25 69.07 -57.31
N SER A 31 -9.17 69.59 -56.07
CA SER A 31 -9.34 71.04 -55.74
C SER A 31 -9.69 71.35 -54.27
N SER A 32 -9.49 72.62 -53.91
CA SER A 32 -9.78 73.35 -52.64
C SER A 32 -11.03 72.94 -51.84
N TRP A 33 -11.07 73.04 -50.50
CA TRP A 33 -10.89 74.29 -49.74
C TRP A 33 -10.48 74.15 -48.24
N SER A 34 -10.32 75.32 -47.62
CA SER A 34 -9.94 75.70 -46.24
C SER A 34 -10.24 74.75 -45.05
N ALA A 35 -9.32 74.74 -44.09
CA ALA A 35 -9.46 74.04 -42.81
C ALA A 35 -10.18 74.85 -41.71
N ARG A 36 -11.07 74.21 -40.93
CA ARG A 36 -11.42 74.69 -39.58
C ARG A 36 -11.93 73.61 -38.60
N ARG A 37 -11.13 73.40 -37.54
CA ARG A 37 -11.48 73.00 -36.15
C ARG A 37 -12.53 71.88 -35.91
N LYS A 38 -12.08 70.76 -35.33
CA LYS A 38 -12.92 69.66 -34.78
C LYS A 38 -13.77 70.12 -33.57
N PRO A 39 -15.06 69.72 -33.44
CA PRO A 39 -15.89 69.99 -32.25
C PRO A 39 -15.73 68.93 -31.13
N ALA A 40 -16.08 69.30 -29.90
CA ALA A 40 -15.72 68.58 -28.67
C ALA A 40 -16.66 67.42 -28.27
N GLY A 41 -16.99 66.50 -29.18
CA GLY A 41 -17.92 65.39 -28.91
C GLY A 41 -17.41 64.31 -27.93
N LEU A 42 -16.13 63.91 -28.04
CA LEU A 42 -15.61 62.71 -27.37
C LEU A 42 -15.29 62.87 -25.88
N ARG A 43 -15.08 64.10 -25.38
CA ARG A 43 -14.81 64.32 -23.94
C ARG A 43 -16.07 64.18 -23.07
N LYS A 44 -17.24 64.57 -23.58
CA LYS A 44 -18.51 64.50 -22.82
C LYS A 44 -18.91 63.08 -22.42
N ARG A 45 -18.68 62.07 -23.28
CA ARG A 45 -18.97 60.66 -22.95
C ARG A 45 -18.09 60.12 -21.82
N LYS A 46 -16.79 60.47 -21.78
CA LYS A 46 -15.92 60.05 -20.66
C LYS A 46 -16.30 60.72 -19.34
N ILE A 47 -16.70 61.99 -19.36
CA ILE A 47 -17.22 62.69 -18.17
C ILE A 47 -18.53 62.06 -17.70
N PHE A 48 -19.46 61.73 -18.61
CA PHE A 48 -20.71 61.05 -18.27
C PHE A 48 -20.47 59.70 -17.58
N TYR A 49 -19.61 58.84 -18.12
CA TYR A 49 -19.26 57.58 -17.45
C TYR A 49 -18.56 57.77 -16.10
N GLY A 50 -17.72 58.80 -15.94
CA GLY A 50 -17.13 59.15 -14.65
C GLY A 50 -18.17 59.59 -13.60
N ILE A 51 -19.17 60.38 -14.03
CA ILE A 51 -20.30 60.77 -13.16
C ILE A 51 -21.16 59.55 -12.82
N CYS A 52 -21.49 58.68 -13.79
CA CYS A 52 -22.23 57.44 -13.53
C CYS A 52 -21.47 56.52 -12.56
N ALA A 53 -20.15 56.36 -12.70
CA ALA A 53 -19.34 55.59 -11.77
C ALA A 53 -19.35 56.18 -10.35
N LEU A 54 -19.22 57.51 -10.22
CA LEU A 54 -19.36 58.20 -8.93
C LEU A 54 -20.77 58.09 -8.33
N LEU A 55 -21.82 58.09 -9.16
CA LEU A 55 -23.20 57.97 -8.70
C LEU A 55 -23.51 56.53 -8.28
N CYS A 56 -22.99 55.52 -9.00
CA CYS A 56 -23.01 54.12 -8.56
C CYS A 56 -22.22 53.91 -7.26
N LEU A 57 -21.03 54.51 -7.12
CA LEU A 57 -20.24 54.47 -5.88
C LEU A 57 -20.99 55.15 -4.72
N TYR A 58 -21.62 56.30 -4.97
CA TYR A 58 -22.45 57.00 -3.99
C TYR A 58 -23.64 56.14 -3.55
N VAL A 59 -24.40 55.56 -4.50
CA VAL A 59 -25.53 54.68 -4.20
C VAL A 59 -25.08 53.40 -3.49
N PHE A 60 -23.93 52.83 -3.85
CA PHE A 60 -23.33 51.70 -3.12
C PHE A 60 -23.05 52.09 -1.67
N ILE A 61 -22.35 53.20 -1.42
CA ILE A 61 -22.07 53.71 -0.07
C ILE A 61 -23.37 54.05 0.70
N LYS A 62 -24.42 54.51 0.02
CA LYS A 62 -25.74 54.86 0.59
C LYS A 62 -26.64 53.64 0.87
N ASN A 63 -26.45 52.52 0.17
CA ASN A 63 -27.25 51.30 0.28
C ASN A 63 -26.46 50.11 0.86
N ILE A 64 -25.23 50.31 1.35
CA ILE A 64 -24.63 49.39 2.31
C ILE A 64 -25.57 49.35 3.54
N PRO A 65 -26.15 48.18 3.89
CA PRO A 65 -26.99 48.09 5.07
C PRO A 65 -26.11 48.24 6.32
N THR A 66 -26.32 49.32 7.08
CA THR A 66 -25.57 49.62 8.30
C THR A 66 -25.87 48.68 9.48
N ASP A 67 -26.65 47.63 9.25
CA ASP A 67 -26.92 46.52 10.19
C ASP A 67 -26.07 45.26 9.93
N LEU A 68 -25.13 45.29 8.97
CA LEU A 68 -23.97 44.37 9.02
C LEU A 68 -22.96 44.87 10.07
N GLY A 69 -23.38 44.83 11.33
CA GLY A 69 -22.54 45.15 12.47
C GLY A 69 -21.34 44.18 12.58
N PRO A 70 -20.19 44.62 13.13
CA PRO A 70 -19.02 43.76 13.26
C PRO A 70 -19.34 42.54 14.12
N THR A 71 -19.12 41.34 13.57
CA THR A 71 -19.52 40.05 14.14
C THR A 71 -18.80 39.73 15.45
N SER A 72 -19.36 40.23 16.56
CA SER A 72 -19.06 39.95 17.98
C SER A 72 -17.63 40.19 18.50
N ARG A 73 -16.59 40.29 17.65
CA ARG A 73 -15.19 40.27 18.08
C ARG A 73 -14.74 41.50 18.89
N TYR A 74 -15.22 42.71 18.56
CA TYR A 74 -14.74 43.92 19.23
C TYR A 74 -15.12 44.04 20.72
N LYS A 75 -16.26 43.47 21.17
CA LYS A 75 -16.66 43.49 22.58
C LYS A 75 -15.96 42.44 23.44
N PHE A 76 -15.33 41.44 22.82
CA PHE A 76 -14.45 40.51 23.51
C PHE A 76 -13.06 41.13 23.66
N ASN A 77 -12.49 41.65 22.57
CA ASN A 77 -11.19 42.31 22.58
C ASN A 77 -11.15 43.49 23.58
N GLN A 78 -12.15 44.38 23.62
CA GLN A 78 -12.14 45.49 24.60
C GLN A 78 -12.17 45.03 26.07
N ARG A 79 -12.71 43.85 26.38
CA ARG A 79 -12.62 43.28 27.74
C ARG A 79 -11.25 42.65 28.05
N LEU A 80 -10.51 42.23 27.02
CA LEU A 80 -9.14 41.74 27.14
C LEU A 80 -8.11 42.88 27.12
N ASP A 81 -8.35 43.96 26.37
CA ASP A 81 -7.49 45.14 26.31
C ASP A 81 -7.47 45.91 27.64
N ASP A 82 -8.60 45.95 28.36
CA ASP A 82 -8.64 46.49 29.75
C ASP A 82 -7.93 45.55 30.74
N MET A 83 -7.98 44.23 30.53
CA MET A 83 -7.17 43.27 31.31
C MET A 83 -5.67 43.36 30.97
N GLY A 84 -5.32 43.69 29.73
CA GLY A 84 -3.93 43.90 29.27
C GLY A 84 -3.30 45.23 29.70
N LYS A 85 -4.07 46.13 30.35
CA LYS A 85 -3.57 47.38 30.96
C LYS A 85 -3.57 47.36 32.48
N SER A 86 -4.25 46.40 33.10
CA SER A 86 -3.89 46.00 34.46
C SER A 86 -2.59 45.21 34.38
N GLY A 87 -1.53 45.71 35.02
CA GLY A 87 -0.32 44.91 35.25
C GLY A 87 -0.63 43.81 36.25
N SER A 88 -1.28 42.74 35.81
CA SER A 88 -1.48 41.55 36.64
C SER A 88 -0.13 40.97 36.96
N GLU A 89 0.15 40.81 38.25
CA GLU A 89 1.10 39.82 38.73
C GLU A 89 0.77 38.48 38.07
N ILE A 90 1.80 37.67 37.78
CA ILE A 90 1.59 36.24 37.55
C ILE A 90 1.02 35.73 38.87
N ALA A 91 -0.28 35.43 38.90
CA ALA A 91 -0.94 35.01 40.13
C ALA A 91 -0.26 33.73 40.63
N ASP A 92 0.41 33.84 41.79
CA ASP A 92 1.32 32.81 42.29
C ASP A 92 0.73 31.41 42.17
N LEU A 93 1.53 30.48 41.64
CA LEU A 93 1.17 29.07 41.59
C LEU A 93 0.82 28.64 43.03
N PRO A 94 -0.34 27.98 43.27
CA PRO A 94 -0.79 27.71 44.62
C PRO A 94 0.05 26.60 45.27
N THR A 95 1.18 27.00 45.85
CA THR A 95 2.19 26.16 46.52
C THR A 95 1.72 25.52 47.82
N ASN A 96 0.58 25.98 48.36
CA ASN A 96 -0.04 25.41 49.55
C ASN A 96 -0.88 24.18 49.19
N ARG A 97 -0.55 23.00 49.73
CA ARG A 97 -1.33 21.76 49.57
C ARG A 97 -2.83 22.01 49.85
N PRO A 98 -3.76 21.54 48.98
CA PRO A 98 -5.20 21.76 49.16
C PRO A 98 -5.69 21.05 50.43
N ARG A 99 -6.66 21.65 51.14
CA ARG A 99 -7.18 21.12 52.41
C ARG A 99 -7.68 19.68 52.24
N LYS A 100 -7.10 18.72 52.99
CA LYS A 100 -7.57 17.32 53.01
C LYS A 100 -8.97 17.25 53.67
N PRO A 101 -9.89 16.38 53.21
CA PRO A 101 -11.17 16.14 53.86
C PRO A 101 -11.03 15.78 55.35
N ALA A 102 -12.04 16.11 56.15
CA ALA A 102 -12.03 15.93 57.60
C ALA A 102 -12.11 14.45 58.05
N GLU A 103 -12.68 13.59 57.20
CA GLU A 103 -12.61 12.13 57.34
C GLU A 103 -11.74 11.58 56.20
N PRO A 104 -10.43 11.37 56.42
CA PRO A 104 -9.57 10.73 55.45
C PRO A 104 -9.66 9.21 55.59
N SER A 105 -9.84 8.52 54.46
CA SER A 105 -9.10 7.28 54.26
C SER A 105 -7.60 7.65 54.33
N GLU A 106 -6.82 6.97 55.17
CA GLU A 106 -5.42 7.37 55.39
C GLU A 106 -4.55 7.16 54.14
N ALA A 107 -5.01 6.35 53.18
CA ALA A 107 -4.29 5.92 51.98
C ALA A 107 -4.39 6.86 50.76
N GLU A 108 -5.36 7.78 50.67
CA GLU A 108 -5.56 8.58 49.45
C GLU A 108 -4.67 9.83 49.41
N GLU A 109 -3.69 9.83 48.51
CA GLU A 109 -2.87 11.00 48.13
C GLU A 109 -3.57 11.88 47.07
N HIS A 110 -4.43 11.29 46.24
CA HIS A 110 -5.13 11.93 45.11
C HIS A 110 -6.57 12.38 45.46
N TYR A 111 -6.75 13.15 46.53
CA TYR A 111 -8.08 13.48 47.09
C TYR A 111 -8.74 14.77 46.54
N HIS A 112 -8.03 15.59 45.74
CA HIS A 112 -8.52 16.91 45.33
C HIS A 112 -9.52 16.83 44.17
N ASN A 113 -10.69 17.41 44.38
CA ASN A 113 -11.83 17.45 43.45
C ASN A 113 -12.34 18.89 43.20
N GLY A 114 -11.48 19.90 43.33
CA GLY A 114 -11.84 21.31 43.13
C GLY A 114 -12.06 21.71 41.65
N PRO A 115 -12.55 22.93 41.38
CA PRO A 115 -12.67 23.45 40.01
C PRO A 115 -11.30 23.46 39.32
N ILE A 116 -11.28 23.28 37.99
CA ILE A 116 -10.05 23.13 37.20
C ILE A 116 -9.62 24.49 36.63
N LYS A 117 -8.32 24.82 36.74
CA LYS A 117 -7.71 26.01 36.13
C LYS A 117 -6.38 25.67 35.46
N PHE A 118 -6.17 26.18 34.26
CA PHE A 118 -4.91 26.08 33.52
C PHE A 118 -4.18 27.42 33.55
N TYR A 119 -3.23 27.57 34.47
CA TYR A 119 -2.47 28.82 34.60
C TYR A 119 -1.45 29.02 33.47
N MET A 120 -0.81 27.95 33.01
CA MET A 120 0.29 28.00 32.02
C MET A 120 -0.15 27.65 30.57
N LEU A 121 -1.30 27.00 30.37
CA LEU A 121 -1.75 26.59 29.04
C LEU A 121 -2.00 27.79 28.11
N ALA A 122 -2.66 28.84 28.62
CA ALA A 122 -3.12 29.96 27.81
C ALA A 122 -2.00 30.77 27.14
N SER A 123 -0.84 30.92 27.79
CA SER A 123 0.32 31.60 27.21
C SER A 123 0.94 30.79 26.06
N SER A 124 1.12 29.47 26.27
CA SER A 124 1.66 28.57 25.25
C SER A 124 0.74 28.41 24.02
N LEU A 125 -0.58 28.42 24.21
CA LEU A 125 -1.53 28.35 23.09
C LEU A 125 -1.55 29.64 22.25
N HIS A 126 -1.25 30.80 22.85
CA HIS A 126 -1.26 32.07 22.12
C HIS A 126 -0.08 32.25 21.16
N SER A 127 1.08 31.64 21.45
CA SER A 127 2.19 31.56 20.49
C SER A 127 1.87 30.57 19.36
N ALA A 128 1.34 29.39 19.71
CA ALA A 128 0.97 28.34 18.75
C ALA A 128 -0.15 28.75 17.77
N ALA A 129 -1.08 29.62 18.16
CA ALA A 129 -2.18 30.08 17.31
C ALA A 129 -1.75 30.81 16.00
N ARG A 130 -0.45 31.09 15.83
CA ARG A 130 0.15 31.62 14.60
C ARG A 130 0.43 30.53 13.54
N LEU A 131 0.56 29.28 13.97
CA LEU A 131 0.93 28.11 13.15
C LEU A 131 -0.33 27.51 12.49
N GLY A 132 -1.07 28.32 11.73
CA GLY A 132 -2.23 27.85 10.97
C GLY A 132 -3.43 27.30 11.77
N GLY A 133 -3.37 27.18 13.10
CA GLY A 133 -4.41 26.56 13.97
C GLY A 133 -5.78 27.26 14.00
N GLN A 134 -5.97 28.30 13.18
CA GLN A 134 -7.27 28.90 12.85
C GLN A 134 -7.94 28.25 11.61
N HIS A 135 -7.25 27.32 10.94
CA HIS A 135 -7.72 26.58 9.77
C HIS A 135 -7.89 25.09 10.13
N GLU A 136 -8.94 24.47 9.59
CA GLU A 136 -9.24 23.05 9.79
C GLU A 136 -8.21 22.13 9.11
N SER A 137 -7.60 22.62 8.01
CA SER A 137 -6.42 22.04 7.37
C SER A 137 -5.19 22.86 7.75
N ASN A 138 -4.26 22.22 8.45
CA ASN A 138 -2.98 22.76 8.92
C ASN A 138 -1.98 21.60 9.08
N LYS A 139 -0.73 21.89 9.46
CA LYS A 139 0.36 20.90 9.60
C LYS A 139 0.50 20.32 11.02
N ASN A 140 -0.45 20.58 11.91
CA ASN A 140 -0.18 20.56 13.34
C ASN A 140 -0.33 19.14 13.91
N VAL A 141 0.75 18.63 14.50
CA VAL A 141 0.86 17.29 15.09
C VAL A 141 1.02 17.43 16.60
N LEU A 142 0.22 16.72 17.40
CA LEU A 142 0.29 16.79 18.86
C LEU A 142 0.82 15.49 19.47
N PHE A 143 2.01 15.53 20.06
CA PHE A 143 2.42 14.57 21.07
C PHE A 143 1.82 14.97 22.43
N ALA A 144 1.35 13.99 23.19
CA ALA A 144 0.87 14.21 24.55
C ALA A 144 1.39 13.12 25.49
N ALA A 145 1.68 13.50 26.73
CA ALA A 145 2.08 12.57 27.78
C ALA A 145 1.52 12.95 29.15
N SER A 146 1.23 11.95 29.99
CA SER A 146 0.92 12.13 31.41
C SER A 146 2.05 11.69 32.33
N ASN A 147 2.71 10.57 32.02
CA ASN A 147 3.82 10.06 32.80
C ASN A 147 5.16 10.67 32.32
N LEU A 148 5.98 11.18 33.24
CA LEU A 148 7.31 11.70 32.90
C LEU A 148 8.22 10.68 32.20
N LYS A 149 8.10 9.39 32.52
CA LYS A 149 8.86 8.33 31.83
C LYS A 149 8.41 8.25 30.37
N SER A 150 7.11 8.14 30.13
CA SER A 150 6.53 8.12 28.78
C SER A 150 6.91 9.34 27.96
N ALA A 151 6.89 10.53 28.57
CA ALA A 151 7.36 11.75 27.93
C ALA A 151 8.82 11.61 27.45
N SER A 152 9.73 11.13 28.31
CA SER A 152 11.15 10.97 27.96
C SER A 152 11.40 9.97 26.82
N GLU A 153 10.53 8.96 26.67
CA GLU A 153 10.63 7.95 25.61
C GLU A 153 10.21 8.51 24.22
N ILE A 154 9.20 9.41 24.20
CA ILE A 154 8.64 9.98 22.95
C ILE A 154 9.15 11.39 22.59
N ILE A 155 9.86 12.08 23.50
CA ILE A 155 10.50 13.38 23.19
C ILE A 155 11.52 13.27 22.04
N PRO A 156 12.42 12.26 21.97
CA PRO A 156 13.33 12.10 20.83
C PRO A 156 12.60 11.95 19.49
N LEU A 157 11.49 11.20 19.47
CA LEU A 157 10.64 10.99 18.30
C LEU A 157 9.98 12.31 17.84
N ALA A 158 9.50 13.13 18.79
CA ALA A 158 8.94 14.44 18.50
C ALA A 158 10.00 15.45 18.01
N CYS A 159 11.21 15.43 18.59
CA CYS A 159 12.32 16.28 18.15
C CYS A 159 12.82 15.89 16.75
N GLU A 160 12.94 14.60 16.43
CA GLU A 160 13.27 14.17 15.07
C GLU A 160 12.18 14.59 14.09
N MET A 161 10.90 14.40 14.39
CA MET A 161 9.81 14.87 13.50
C MET A 161 9.86 16.39 13.27
N ALA A 162 10.19 17.18 14.29
CA ALA A 162 10.36 18.62 14.15
C ALA A 162 11.59 19.00 13.30
N ARG A 163 12.64 18.17 13.27
CA ARG A 163 13.86 18.39 12.47
C ARG A 163 13.61 18.31 10.95
N TRP A 164 12.56 17.62 10.52
CA TRP A 164 12.21 17.46 9.11
C TRP A 164 11.36 18.59 8.51
N ASP A 165 10.85 19.54 9.31
CA ASP A 165 10.02 20.70 8.89
C ASP A 165 8.75 20.35 8.06
N ARG A 166 8.43 19.05 7.95
CA ARG A 166 7.22 18.53 7.31
C ARG A 166 5.97 18.91 8.13
N ASN A 167 6.07 18.90 9.47
CA ASN A 167 4.97 19.12 10.42
C ASN A 167 5.30 20.21 11.45
N ASP A 168 4.27 20.96 11.87
CA ASP A 168 4.32 21.83 13.05
C ASP A 168 4.11 20.95 14.30
N VAL A 169 5.18 20.64 15.03
CA VAL A 169 5.14 19.66 16.13
C VAL A 169 4.86 20.32 17.48
N HIS A 170 3.82 19.85 18.16
CA HIS A 170 3.39 20.27 19.49
C HIS A 170 3.59 19.16 20.52
N PHE A 171 3.89 19.53 21.76
CA PHE A 171 4.03 18.59 22.89
C PHE A 171 3.24 19.10 24.10
N ALA A 172 2.26 18.32 24.58
CA ALA A 172 1.44 18.67 25.74
C ALA A 172 1.72 17.76 26.95
N VAL A 173 2.11 18.38 28.06
CA VAL A 173 2.24 17.71 29.37
C VAL A 173 0.90 17.79 30.10
N MET A 174 0.32 16.64 30.42
CA MET A 174 -1.01 16.50 31.03
C MET A 174 -1.00 15.72 32.37
N GLY A 175 0.20 15.47 32.92
CA GLY A 175 0.44 14.62 34.08
C GLY A 175 0.11 15.19 35.46
N ARG A 176 0.43 14.38 36.48
CA ARG A 176 0.39 14.78 37.91
C ARG A 176 1.69 15.43 38.40
N ASP A 177 2.81 15.11 37.78
CA ASP A 177 4.14 15.59 38.16
C ASP A 177 4.22 17.12 38.18
N ASP A 178 4.97 17.68 39.11
CA ASP A 178 5.12 19.13 39.34
C ASP A 178 6.36 19.77 38.70
N MET A 179 7.21 18.98 38.02
CA MET A 179 8.44 19.43 37.36
C MET A 179 8.20 20.45 36.24
N GLU A 180 9.07 21.46 36.09
CA GLU A 180 8.87 22.50 35.07
C GLU A 180 9.21 22.00 33.65
N ILE A 181 8.54 22.55 32.62
CA ILE A 181 8.82 22.20 31.21
C ILE A 181 10.28 22.52 30.81
N ALA A 182 10.89 23.54 31.41
CA ALA A 182 12.31 23.83 31.21
C ALA A 182 13.21 22.67 31.70
N GLU A 183 12.87 22.05 32.85
CA GLU A 183 13.61 20.91 33.38
C GLU A 183 13.34 19.63 32.57
N ILE A 184 12.10 19.40 32.12
CA ILE A 184 11.75 18.30 31.18
C ILE A 184 12.59 18.40 29.89
N LYS A 185 12.69 19.59 29.30
CA LYS A 185 13.51 19.84 28.10
C LYS A 185 14.98 19.52 28.36
N LYS A 186 15.54 20.10 29.42
CA LYS A 186 16.96 19.99 29.77
C LYS A 186 17.39 18.56 30.09
N LEU A 187 16.56 17.79 30.79
CA LEU A 187 16.83 16.38 31.09
C LEU A 187 16.84 15.49 29.83
N ASN A 188 16.09 15.88 28.80
CA ASN A 188 15.96 15.13 27.54
C ASN A 188 16.74 15.76 26.37
N GLY A 189 17.62 16.74 26.62
CA GLY A 189 18.41 17.43 25.58
C GLY A 189 17.62 18.33 24.62
N ALA A 190 16.32 18.54 24.85
CA ALA A 190 15.40 19.22 23.92
C ALA A 190 15.42 20.76 24.03
N GLU A 191 16.63 21.34 24.15
CA GLU A 191 16.85 22.79 24.29
C GLU A 191 17.44 23.46 23.03
N GLU A 192 18.48 22.89 22.40
CA GLU A 192 19.23 23.60 21.34
C GLU A 192 18.79 23.24 19.90
N ASP A 193 18.51 21.97 19.60
CA ASP A 193 18.18 21.49 18.23
C ASP A 193 16.72 21.02 18.03
N CYS A 194 15.82 21.24 19.01
CA CYS A 194 14.46 20.67 19.00
C CYS A 194 13.35 21.73 18.84
N ASN A 195 12.89 21.94 17.59
CA ASN A 195 11.84 22.91 17.19
C ASN A 195 10.40 22.49 17.56
N VAL A 196 10.20 21.97 18.77
CA VAL A 196 8.88 21.53 19.27
C VAL A 196 8.19 22.65 20.05
N HIS A 197 6.86 22.78 19.90
CA HIS A 197 6.02 23.75 20.60
C HIS A 197 5.40 23.16 21.87
N TRP A 198 5.86 23.61 23.04
CA TRP A 198 5.53 23.01 24.32
C TRP A 198 4.33 23.65 25.01
N HIS A 199 3.44 22.81 25.54
CA HIS A 199 2.20 23.19 26.20
C HIS A 199 2.10 22.55 27.59
N ASP A 200 1.93 23.39 28.62
CA ASP A 200 1.62 22.91 29.96
C ASP A 200 0.10 22.86 30.14
N ALA A 201 -0.46 21.66 30.03
CA ALA A 201 -1.89 21.39 30.12
C ALA A 201 -2.29 20.83 31.50
N ARG A 202 -1.40 20.89 32.50
CA ARG A 202 -1.66 20.41 33.86
C ARG A 202 -2.62 21.35 34.61
N PRO A 203 -3.56 20.81 35.41
CA PRO A 203 -4.43 21.63 36.24
C PRO A 203 -3.72 22.16 37.49
N ASP A 204 -4.28 23.22 38.07
CA ASP A 204 -3.98 23.63 39.44
C ASP A 204 -4.09 22.46 40.42
N TYR A 205 -3.09 22.24 41.27
CA TYR A 205 -3.00 21.11 42.21
C TYR A 205 -2.97 19.70 41.54
N ALA A 206 -2.43 19.57 40.32
CA ALA A 206 -2.30 18.29 39.59
C ALA A 206 -1.87 17.10 40.47
N ARG A 207 -0.75 17.25 41.20
CA ARG A 207 -0.17 16.25 42.13
C ARG A 207 -1.13 15.67 43.17
N TRP A 208 -2.18 16.38 43.57
CA TRP A 208 -3.17 15.91 44.56
C TRP A 208 -4.53 15.59 43.94
N SER A 209 -4.67 15.66 42.62
CA SER A 209 -5.95 15.53 41.92
C SER A 209 -6.38 14.08 41.74
N SER A 210 -7.66 13.79 42.01
CA SER A 210 -8.27 12.48 41.78
C SER A 210 -8.23 12.10 40.30
N ASP A 211 -8.31 10.80 39.98
CA ASP A 211 -8.33 10.33 38.59
C ASP A 211 -9.50 10.94 37.82
N ALA A 212 -10.69 10.98 38.43
CA ALA A 212 -11.87 11.63 37.86
C ALA A 212 -11.68 13.13 37.58
N ARG A 213 -10.96 13.87 38.45
CA ARG A 213 -10.62 15.27 38.18
C ARG A 213 -9.63 15.39 37.02
N MET A 214 -8.66 14.49 36.93
CA MET A 214 -7.68 14.48 35.83
C MET A 214 -8.31 14.12 34.48
N GLU A 215 -9.27 13.16 34.42
CA GLU A 215 -10.00 12.85 33.18
C GLU A 215 -10.74 14.08 32.63
N ILE A 216 -11.45 14.80 33.52
CA ILE A 216 -12.18 16.03 33.16
C ILE A 216 -11.19 17.15 32.76
N SER A 217 -10.06 17.25 33.47
CA SER A 217 -8.99 18.20 33.15
C SER A 217 -8.46 18.00 31.74
N ILE A 218 -8.10 16.77 31.37
CA ILE A 218 -7.59 16.44 30.03
C ILE A 218 -8.63 16.73 28.96
N THR A 219 -9.89 16.37 29.23
CA THR A 219 -11.01 16.66 28.32
C THR A 219 -11.16 18.17 28.05
N ALA A 220 -10.97 19.00 29.08
CA ALA A 220 -11.05 20.46 29.00
C ALA A 220 -9.82 21.12 28.36
N SER A 221 -8.61 20.72 28.73
CA SER A 221 -7.37 21.23 28.12
C SER A 221 -7.28 20.85 26.65
N MET A 222 -7.74 19.65 26.28
CA MET A 222 -7.76 19.20 24.90
C MET A 222 -8.78 19.97 24.03
N GLU A 223 -9.90 20.45 24.59
CA GLU A 223 -10.79 21.37 23.85
C GLU A 223 -10.13 22.75 23.61
N HIS A 224 -9.32 23.24 24.55
CA HIS A 224 -8.50 24.44 24.33
C HIS A 224 -7.43 24.21 23.24
N ILE A 225 -6.71 23.09 23.28
CA ILE A 225 -5.73 22.73 22.24
C ILE A 225 -6.42 22.57 20.87
N ARG A 226 -7.59 21.92 20.80
CA ARG A 226 -8.42 21.83 19.57
C ARG A 226 -8.81 23.21 19.02
N THR A 227 -9.06 24.19 19.89
CA THR A 227 -9.52 25.54 19.51
C THR A 227 -8.39 26.46 19.04
N PHE A 228 -7.15 26.30 19.55
CA PHE A 228 -6.03 27.19 19.26
C PHE A 228 -4.92 26.57 18.37
N VAL A 229 -4.69 25.26 18.50
CA VAL A 229 -3.73 24.48 17.68
C VAL A 229 -4.45 23.73 16.57
N HIS A 230 -5.64 23.16 16.84
CA HIS A 230 -6.38 22.30 15.92
C HIS A 230 -5.50 21.18 15.31
N PRO A 231 -4.94 20.26 16.12
CA PRO A 231 -4.07 19.21 15.60
C PRO A 231 -4.83 18.22 14.70
N GLN A 232 -4.15 17.67 13.70
CA GLN A 232 -4.70 16.67 12.77
C GLN A 232 -4.63 15.24 13.33
N VAL A 233 -3.62 14.99 14.16
CA VAL A 233 -3.33 13.71 14.80
C VAL A 233 -2.85 13.96 16.22
N ILE A 234 -3.15 13.03 17.12
CA ILE A 234 -2.62 12.96 18.48
C ILE A 234 -1.77 11.70 18.60
N LEU A 235 -0.55 11.80 19.11
CA LEU A 235 0.33 10.68 19.41
C LEU A 235 0.55 10.59 20.93
N ILE A 236 0.48 9.37 21.46
CA ILE A 236 0.81 9.06 22.85
C ILE A 236 1.75 7.86 22.92
N ASP A 237 2.51 7.77 24.02
CA ASP A 237 3.28 6.57 24.35
C ASP A 237 2.35 5.36 24.65
N ASN A 238 2.97 4.19 24.83
CA ASN A 238 2.30 2.95 25.14
C ASN A 238 1.29 3.09 26.30
N PRO A 239 0.02 2.68 26.11
CA PRO A 239 -1.02 2.70 27.15
C PRO A 239 -0.69 1.97 28.46
N SER A 240 0.38 1.17 28.49
CA SER A 240 0.87 0.46 29.68
C SER A 240 1.97 1.22 30.46
N ARG A 241 2.53 2.30 29.87
CA ARG A 241 3.48 3.22 30.54
C ARG A 241 2.79 4.51 31.01
N GLU A 242 1.73 4.95 30.31
CA GLU A 242 0.94 6.13 30.62
C GLU A 242 -0.11 5.92 31.73
N ASP A 243 -0.63 7.01 32.32
CA ASP A 243 -1.69 6.94 33.32
C ASP A 243 -3.05 6.53 32.70
N ALA A 244 -3.76 5.61 33.36
CA ALA A 244 -5.05 5.11 32.89
C ALA A 244 -6.11 6.21 32.69
N PHE A 245 -6.14 7.24 33.56
CA PHE A 245 -7.06 8.38 33.41
C PHE A 245 -6.77 9.19 32.14
N PHE A 246 -5.50 9.28 31.74
CA PHE A 246 -5.06 10.05 30.57
C PHE A 246 -5.42 9.32 29.28
N VAL A 247 -5.07 8.03 29.19
CA VAL A 247 -5.43 7.18 28.05
C VAL A 247 -6.96 7.14 27.87
N ASN A 248 -7.72 6.94 28.95
CA ASN A 248 -9.19 6.89 28.88
C ASN A 248 -9.81 8.23 28.49
N ALA A 249 -9.27 9.36 28.95
CA ALA A 249 -9.75 10.69 28.56
C ALA A 249 -9.43 10.99 27.08
N LEU A 250 -8.18 10.76 26.63
CA LEU A 250 -7.78 11.02 25.24
C LEU A 250 -8.49 10.09 24.24
N ARG A 251 -8.64 8.79 24.51
CA ARG A 251 -9.41 7.88 23.64
C ARG A 251 -10.82 8.39 23.38
N ARG A 252 -11.57 8.73 24.45
CA ARG A 252 -12.92 9.30 24.34
C ARG A 252 -12.90 10.65 23.62
N LYS A 253 -11.93 11.51 23.91
CA LYS A 253 -11.88 12.86 23.33
C LYS A 253 -11.48 12.88 21.86
N ALA A 254 -10.53 12.04 21.43
CA ALA A 254 -10.14 11.88 20.03
C ALA A 254 -11.33 11.43 19.16
N MET A 255 -12.13 10.49 19.66
CA MET A 255 -13.37 10.04 19.02
C MET A 255 -14.43 11.16 18.93
N ASP A 256 -14.64 11.92 20.01
CA ASP A 256 -15.56 13.07 20.05
C ASP A 256 -15.17 14.20 19.09
N ILE A 257 -13.86 14.49 18.95
CA ILE A 257 -13.38 15.56 18.05
C ILE A 257 -13.16 15.09 16.60
N GLY A 258 -13.23 13.78 16.32
CA GLY A 258 -13.02 13.20 15.00
C GLY A 258 -11.57 13.29 14.49
N LYS A 259 -10.58 13.11 15.36
CA LYS A 259 -9.15 13.13 15.00
C LYS A 259 -8.48 11.78 15.32
N SER A 260 -7.46 11.42 14.55
CA SER A 260 -6.72 10.16 14.73
C SER A 260 -5.91 10.19 16.03
N LEU A 261 -5.97 9.11 16.80
CA LEU A 261 -5.11 8.85 17.96
C LEU A 261 -4.18 7.69 17.62
N ILE A 262 -2.88 7.93 17.67
CA ILE A 262 -1.83 6.93 17.49
C ILE A 262 -1.29 6.57 18.88
N GLU A 263 -1.39 5.30 19.23
CA GLU A 263 -0.87 4.75 20.49
C GLU A 263 0.38 3.95 20.15
N LEU A 264 1.55 4.42 20.57
CA LEU A 264 2.84 3.82 20.19
C LEU A 264 3.11 2.53 21.01
N PRO A 265 3.70 1.47 20.44
CA PRO A 265 4.21 0.34 21.20
C PRO A 265 5.47 0.74 22.01
N ALA A 266 5.94 -0.15 22.88
CA ALA A 266 6.98 0.18 23.86
C ALA A 266 8.36 0.52 23.21
N ASP A 267 8.58 -0.01 22.01
CA ASP A 267 9.79 -0.05 21.19
C ASP A 267 9.73 0.90 19.96
N ALA A 268 8.76 1.80 19.91
CA ALA A 268 8.53 2.69 18.77
C ALA A 268 9.76 3.55 18.38
N THR A 269 10.59 3.93 19.35
CA THR A 269 11.82 4.72 19.15
C THR A 269 12.96 3.89 18.53
N GLU A 270 12.83 2.56 18.49
CA GLU A 270 13.77 1.65 17.82
C GLU A 270 13.22 1.21 16.45
N ASN A 271 11.97 0.73 16.39
CA ASN A 271 11.40 0.07 15.20
C ASN A 271 10.48 0.95 14.32
N LEU A 272 10.19 2.19 14.75
CA LEU A 272 9.28 3.10 14.05
C LEU A 272 9.75 4.57 14.05
N MET A 273 11.05 4.81 13.90
CA MET A 273 11.52 6.17 13.60
C MET A 273 11.02 6.68 12.22
N TRP A 274 10.44 5.83 11.36
CA TRP A 274 9.94 6.23 10.03
C TRP A 274 8.66 7.09 10.09
N ILE A 275 7.89 7.04 11.19
CA ILE A 275 6.73 7.92 11.37
C ILE A 275 7.10 9.41 11.34
N THR A 276 8.35 9.74 11.68
CA THR A 276 8.84 11.13 11.69
C THR A 276 8.95 11.73 10.30
N ARG A 277 8.99 10.89 9.26
CA ARG A 277 9.04 11.27 7.85
C ARG A 277 7.66 11.58 7.26
N LEU A 278 6.58 11.09 7.87
CA LEU A 278 5.22 11.30 7.39
C LEU A 278 4.71 12.71 7.70
N ASP A 279 3.86 13.25 6.82
CA ASP A 279 3.16 14.51 7.07
C ASP A 279 1.88 14.33 7.90
N SER A 280 1.38 15.44 8.44
CA SER A 280 0.12 15.50 9.21
C SER A 280 -1.10 14.93 8.48
N GLY A 281 -1.17 15.01 7.14
CA GLY A 281 -2.24 14.42 6.33
C GLY A 281 -2.19 12.89 6.34
N SER A 282 -1.00 12.33 6.16
CA SER A 282 -0.73 10.90 6.32
C SER A 282 -1.05 10.40 7.73
N LEU A 283 -0.58 11.10 8.76
CA LEU A 283 -0.78 10.70 10.16
C LEU A 283 -2.25 10.81 10.59
N ALA A 284 -3.03 11.73 10.01
CA ALA A 284 -4.48 11.79 10.19
C ALA A 284 -5.20 10.58 9.56
N ALA A 285 -4.66 10.01 8.47
CA ALA A 285 -5.22 8.84 7.80
C ALA A 285 -4.90 7.49 8.49
N TRP A 286 -3.97 7.47 9.45
CA TRP A 286 -3.45 6.28 10.15
C TRP A 286 -4.52 5.31 10.68
N SER A 287 -5.67 5.82 11.12
CA SER A 287 -6.80 5.01 11.64
C SER A 287 -7.88 4.70 10.60
N THR A 288 -7.71 5.16 9.36
CA THR A 288 -8.61 4.93 8.21
C THR A 288 -7.99 4.10 7.10
N THR A 289 -6.66 3.91 7.11
CA THR A 289 -5.97 2.93 6.25
C THR A 289 -6.34 1.51 6.64
N TYR A 290 -6.48 0.67 5.62
CA TYR A 290 -6.83 -0.73 5.75
C TYR A 290 -6.34 -1.48 4.51
N VAL A 291 -5.92 -2.74 4.67
CA VAL A 291 -5.33 -3.59 3.64
C VAL A 291 -5.99 -4.96 3.71
N ASP A 292 -6.41 -5.48 2.56
CA ASP A 292 -6.80 -6.89 2.39
C ASP A 292 -5.64 -7.66 1.74
N LEU A 293 -5.28 -8.82 2.28
CA LEU A 293 -4.35 -9.75 1.65
C LEU A 293 -5.15 -10.76 0.83
N LEU A 294 -4.88 -10.83 -0.47
CA LEU A 294 -5.36 -11.89 -1.36
C LEU A 294 -4.18 -12.78 -1.76
N ILE A 295 -4.27 -14.07 -1.44
CA ILE A 295 -3.27 -15.08 -1.80
C ILE A 295 -3.91 -16.10 -2.72
N GLN A 296 -3.34 -16.30 -3.90
CA GLN A 296 -3.70 -17.41 -4.78
C GLN A 296 -2.83 -18.62 -4.42
N ALA A 297 -3.44 -19.72 -3.96
CA ALA A 297 -2.73 -20.95 -3.66
C ALA A 297 -2.46 -21.75 -4.96
N PRO A 298 -1.22 -22.20 -5.22
CA PRO A 298 -0.91 -22.98 -6.41
C PRO A 298 -1.49 -24.41 -6.30
N THR A 299 -1.87 -25.00 -7.44
CA THR A 299 -2.23 -26.43 -7.49
C THR A 299 -1.06 -27.29 -7.01
N GLY A 300 -1.30 -28.32 -6.19
CA GLY A 300 -0.32 -29.38 -5.91
C GLY A 300 1.00 -28.94 -5.26
N SER A 301 1.04 -27.80 -4.57
CA SER A 301 2.19 -27.35 -3.78
C SER A 301 1.72 -26.73 -2.46
N SER A 302 2.02 -27.40 -1.35
CA SER A 302 1.67 -26.93 0.00
C SER A 302 2.71 -26.01 0.62
N GLY A 303 4.00 -26.20 0.31
CA GLY A 303 5.10 -25.42 0.89
C GLY A 303 4.90 -23.92 0.67
N SER A 304 4.74 -23.55 -0.60
CA SER A 304 4.36 -22.21 -1.07
C SER A 304 3.39 -21.44 -0.19
N LEU A 305 2.20 -22.00 0.04
CA LEU A 305 1.18 -21.35 0.84
C LEU A 305 1.59 -21.32 2.32
N VAL A 306 2.11 -22.42 2.85
CA VAL A 306 2.54 -22.53 4.26
C VAL A 306 3.65 -21.51 4.58
N ARG A 307 4.63 -21.27 3.69
CA ARG A 307 5.67 -20.25 3.93
C ARG A 307 5.10 -18.85 3.99
N LEU A 308 4.28 -18.49 2.99
CA LEU A 308 3.76 -17.14 2.88
C LEU A 308 2.91 -16.83 4.10
N LEU A 309 2.03 -17.76 4.49
CA LEU A 309 1.25 -17.68 5.73
C LEU A 309 2.11 -17.56 6.98
N LYS A 310 3.18 -18.36 7.12
CA LYS A 310 4.14 -18.21 8.24
C LYS A 310 4.84 -16.85 8.24
N SER A 311 5.27 -16.33 7.09
CA SER A 311 5.96 -15.03 7.02
C SER A 311 5.01 -13.87 7.36
N ILE A 312 3.74 -13.98 6.97
CA ILE A 312 2.66 -13.06 7.35
C ILE A 312 2.35 -13.17 8.86
N GLU A 313 2.21 -14.39 9.39
CA GLU A 313 1.99 -14.64 10.83
C GLU A 313 3.11 -14.07 11.71
N ASN A 314 4.36 -14.22 11.26
CA ASN A 314 5.58 -13.77 11.94
C ASN A 314 5.91 -12.27 11.75
N ALA A 315 5.16 -11.52 10.94
CA ALA A 315 5.47 -10.13 10.65
C ALA A 315 5.09 -9.18 11.80
N ASP A 316 5.82 -8.06 11.90
CA ASP A 316 5.40 -6.95 12.76
C ASP A 316 4.25 -6.18 12.09
N TYR A 317 3.22 -5.93 12.91
CA TYR A 317 2.03 -5.18 12.55
C TYR A 317 1.94 -3.85 13.31
N PHE A 318 2.91 -3.49 14.16
CA PHE A 318 2.99 -2.21 14.85
C PHE A 318 1.69 -1.79 15.57
N GLY A 319 0.95 -2.74 16.16
CA GLY A 319 -0.35 -2.45 16.78
C GLY A 319 -1.46 -1.99 15.80
N PHE A 320 -1.22 -1.93 14.50
CA PHE A 320 -2.27 -1.86 13.50
C PHE A 320 -3.17 -3.09 13.61
N ARG A 321 -4.40 -2.97 13.10
CA ARG A 321 -5.25 -4.14 12.86
C ARG A 321 -4.56 -5.01 11.81
N ARG A 322 -4.32 -6.28 12.15
CA ARG A 322 -3.88 -7.29 11.17
C ARG A 322 -4.86 -7.30 9.98
N PRO A 323 -4.38 -7.39 8.73
CA PRO A 323 -5.24 -7.35 7.54
C PRO A 323 -6.19 -8.56 7.49
N HIS A 324 -7.31 -8.44 6.78
CA HIS A 324 -8.09 -9.63 6.41
C HIS A 324 -7.30 -10.47 5.42
N LEU A 325 -7.47 -11.79 5.52
CA LEU A 325 -6.72 -12.77 4.76
C LEU A 325 -7.69 -13.62 3.92
N THR A 326 -7.69 -13.38 2.61
CA THR A 326 -8.42 -14.17 1.63
C THR A 326 -7.46 -15.12 0.94
N ILE A 327 -7.69 -16.43 1.05
CA ILE A 327 -6.94 -17.45 0.33
C ILE A 327 -7.84 -18.03 -0.75
N GLU A 328 -7.50 -17.80 -2.01
CA GLU A 328 -8.11 -18.49 -3.15
C GLU A 328 -7.47 -19.89 -3.24
N LEU A 329 -8.30 -20.93 -3.24
CA LEU A 329 -7.86 -22.32 -3.28
C LEU A 329 -8.10 -22.94 -4.67
N PRO A 330 -7.17 -23.78 -5.16
CA PRO A 330 -7.32 -24.46 -6.44
C PRO A 330 -8.50 -25.44 -6.45
N SER A 331 -8.90 -25.84 -7.66
CA SER A 331 -9.88 -26.90 -7.94
C SER A 331 -9.55 -28.23 -7.23
N GLU A 332 -8.25 -28.58 -7.15
CA GLU A 332 -7.73 -29.71 -6.38
C GLU A 332 -6.77 -29.22 -5.28
N VAL A 333 -7.25 -29.22 -4.02
CA VAL A 333 -6.45 -28.86 -2.84
C VAL A 333 -5.72 -30.09 -2.31
N ASP A 334 -4.41 -29.96 -2.08
CA ASP A 334 -3.61 -31.07 -1.55
C ASP A 334 -3.89 -31.33 -0.05
N PRO A 335 -3.78 -32.59 0.43
CA PRO A 335 -4.08 -32.91 1.83
C PRO A 335 -3.18 -32.20 2.86
N PRO A 336 -1.86 -32.01 2.66
CA PRO A 336 -1.04 -31.20 3.55
C PRO A 336 -1.55 -29.75 3.73
N THR A 337 -1.88 -29.05 2.63
CA THR A 337 -2.48 -27.71 2.66
C THR A 337 -3.77 -27.70 3.46
N TRP A 338 -4.69 -28.63 3.18
CA TRP A 338 -5.96 -28.72 3.90
C TRP A 338 -5.76 -28.94 5.42
N ASN A 339 -4.84 -29.82 5.80
CA ASN A 339 -4.48 -30.11 7.20
C ASN A 339 -3.76 -28.94 7.91
N TYR A 340 -3.18 -28.00 7.15
CA TYR A 340 -2.62 -26.75 7.69
C TYR A 340 -3.71 -25.70 7.89
N LEU A 341 -4.53 -25.46 6.87
CA LEU A 341 -5.61 -24.47 6.89
C LEU A 341 -6.67 -24.79 7.96
N GLN A 342 -6.95 -26.07 8.24
CA GLN A 342 -7.81 -26.47 9.37
C GLN A 342 -7.26 -26.08 10.76
N LYS A 343 -5.99 -25.71 10.88
CA LYS A 343 -5.32 -25.31 12.13
C LYS A 343 -4.94 -23.84 12.18
N LEU A 344 -5.04 -23.13 11.05
CA LEU A 344 -4.66 -21.73 10.92
C LEU A 344 -5.66 -20.84 11.67
N THR A 345 -5.25 -20.29 12.81
CA THR A 345 -6.02 -19.27 13.53
C THR A 345 -5.62 -17.88 13.06
N TRP A 346 -6.48 -17.22 12.27
CA TRP A 346 -6.30 -15.83 11.86
C TRP A 346 -7.41 -14.92 12.41
N PRO A 347 -7.09 -13.79 13.06
CA PRO A 347 -5.76 -13.39 13.53
C PRO A 347 -5.26 -14.31 14.66
N PRO A 348 -3.95 -14.60 14.75
CA PRO A 348 -3.38 -15.35 15.87
C PRO A 348 -3.42 -14.52 17.15
N LEU A 349 -3.70 -15.17 18.29
CA LEU A 349 -3.92 -14.54 19.59
C LEU A 349 -2.62 -14.30 20.37
N ASP A 350 -1.67 -15.24 20.29
CA ASP A 350 -0.41 -15.25 21.03
C ASP A 350 0.70 -15.92 20.18
N TRP A 351 1.98 -15.63 20.43
CA TRP A 351 3.11 -16.06 19.58
C TRP A 351 3.81 -17.35 20.07
N SER A 352 4.00 -18.31 19.15
CA SER A 352 5.06 -19.34 19.24
C SER A 352 5.42 -19.92 17.86
N GLY A 353 6.43 -19.37 17.17
CA GLY A 353 6.72 -19.69 15.75
C GLY A 353 7.78 -20.76 15.45
N ALA A 354 7.86 -21.18 14.16
CA ALA A 354 8.98 -21.89 13.51
C ALA A 354 8.88 -21.85 11.96
N ALA A 355 10.00 -21.74 11.22
CA ALA A 355 10.05 -21.18 9.85
C ALA A 355 9.96 -22.16 8.64
N HIS A 356 10.14 -21.60 7.42
CA HIS A 356 10.57 -22.17 6.11
C HIS A 356 9.66 -23.09 5.22
N ALA A 357 10.07 -23.15 3.93
CA ALA A 357 9.58 -23.90 2.73
C ALA A 357 8.24 -23.49 2.10
N SER A 358 8.11 -23.42 0.74
CA SER A 358 8.40 -22.19 -0.06
C SER A 358 7.67 -21.92 -1.41
N GLN A 359 7.51 -20.62 -1.76
CA GLN A 359 7.43 -20.00 -3.12
C GLN A 359 7.61 -18.47 -3.02
N VAL A 360 6.80 -17.77 -2.21
CA VAL A 360 7.03 -16.36 -1.81
C VAL A 360 7.38 -16.32 -0.32
N GLU A 361 8.20 -15.35 0.10
CA GLU A 361 8.47 -15.06 1.51
C GLU A 361 8.52 -13.54 1.70
N LEU A 362 7.97 -13.04 2.80
CA LEU A 362 7.93 -11.62 3.13
C LEU A 362 8.85 -11.30 4.31
N SER A 363 9.50 -10.13 4.24
CA SER A 363 10.24 -9.54 5.37
C SER A 363 9.31 -9.36 6.58
N PRO A 364 9.79 -9.54 7.83
CA PRO A 364 9.02 -9.19 9.02
C PRO A 364 8.53 -7.73 9.03
N LEU A 365 9.21 -6.84 8.31
CA LEU A 365 8.88 -5.41 8.18
C LEU A 365 8.03 -5.09 6.94
N TYR A 366 7.52 -6.09 6.20
CA TYR A 366 6.76 -5.85 4.97
C TYR A 366 5.54 -4.94 5.21
N TYR A 367 4.89 -5.08 6.37
CA TYR A 367 3.72 -4.27 6.70
C TYR A 367 4.08 -2.81 7.02
N HIS A 368 5.27 -2.57 7.59
CA HIS A 368 5.80 -1.22 7.81
C HIS A 368 6.08 -0.55 6.46
N PHE A 369 6.73 -1.26 5.54
CA PHE A 369 6.94 -0.78 4.16
C PHE A 369 5.62 -0.51 3.44
N VAL A 370 4.66 -1.43 3.50
CA VAL A 370 3.32 -1.29 2.90
C VAL A 370 2.60 -0.04 3.43
N ILE A 371 2.51 0.12 4.75
CA ILE A 371 1.79 1.26 5.33
C ILE A 371 2.54 2.57 5.10
N TYR A 372 3.87 2.60 5.18
CA TYR A 372 4.64 3.82 4.95
C TYR A 372 4.47 4.33 3.51
N ASN A 373 4.61 3.45 2.50
CA ASN A 373 4.36 3.80 1.10
C ASN A 373 2.89 4.18 0.83
N LEU A 374 1.93 3.47 1.44
CA LEU A 374 0.51 3.77 1.29
C LEU A 374 0.18 5.16 1.83
N LEU A 375 0.69 5.50 3.02
CA LEU A 375 0.46 6.79 3.66
C LEU A 375 1.11 7.93 2.86
N GLU A 376 2.41 7.84 2.58
CA GLU A 376 3.14 8.89 1.85
C GLU A 376 2.55 9.14 0.44
N TYR A 377 2.24 8.10 -0.34
CA TYR A 377 1.83 8.28 -1.74
C TYR A 377 0.33 8.42 -1.97
N LYS A 378 -0.54 8.01 -1.02
CA LYS A 378 -2.00 8.13 -1.17
C LYS A 378 -2.65 9.15 -0.23
N TYR A 379 -2.07 9.40 0.94
CA TYR A 379 -2.71 10.21 1.99
C TYR A 379 -1.97 11.52 2.31
N SER A 380 -0.67 11.65 2.03
CA SER A 380 0.05 12.90 2.24
C SER A 380 -0.50 14.07 1.40
N ALA A 381 -0.30 15.30 1.88
CA ALA A 381 -0.67 16.51 1.14
C ALA A 381 0.07 16.60 -0.21
N HIS A 382 1.33 16.14 -0.27
CA HIS A 382 2.09 16.08 -1.52
C HIS A 382 1.54 15.02 -2.47
N GLY A 383 1.25 13.81 -1.97
CA GLY A 383 0.64 12.73 -2.73
C GLY A 383 -0.71 13.10 -3.33
N GLN A 384 -1.58 13.78 -2.56
CA GLN A 384 -2.89 14.22 -3.06
C GLN A 384 -2.82 15.36 -4.09
N VAL A 385 -1.76 16.19 -4.08
CA VAL A 385 -1.58 17.34 -5.00
C VAL A 385 -0.69 17.00 -6.20
N ALA A 386 0.11 15.92 -6.12
CA ALA A 386 1.01 15.48 -7.19
C ALA A 386 0.24 15.14 -8.47
N LYS A 387 0.64 15.73 -9.60
CA LYS A 387 0.01 15.54 -10.93
C LYS A 387 -0.02 14.08 -11.38
N ASP A 388 0.96 13.29 -10.94
CA ASP A 388 1.14 11.89 -11.28
C ASP A 388 0.31 10.92 -10.42
N ALA A 389 -0.15 11.33 -9.23
CA ALA A 389 -0.93 10.49 -8.31
C ALA A 389 -2.24 9.90 -8.87
N PRO A 390 -3.06 10.60 -9.70
CA PRO A 390 -4.20 9.96 -10.36
C PRO A 390 -3.82 8.81 -11.31
N ASN A 391 -2.54 8.73 -11.72
CA ASN A 391 -1.97 7.68 -12.57
C ASN A 391 -1.20 6.59 -11.79
N LEU A 392 -1.20 6.67 -10.47
CA LEU A 392 -0.67 5.60 -9.61
C LEU A 392 -1.72 4.48 -9.47
N LEU A 393 -1.29 3.25 -9.75
CA LEU A 393 -2.10 2.03 -9.64
C LEU A 393 -1.95 1.37 -8.26
N GLY A 394 -0.79 1.56 -7.63
CA GLY A 394 -0.32 0.83 -6.45
C GLY A 394 1.21 0.73 -6.42
N PHE A 395 1.77 -0.25 -5.72
CA PHE A 395 3.22 -0.45 -5.60
C PHE A 395 3.60 -1.94 -5.48
N SER A 396 4.76 -2.31 -6.03
CA SER A 396 5.37 -3.63 -5.91
C SER A 396 6.08 -3.79 -4.56
N LEU A 397 6.16 -5.03 -4.06
CA LEU A 397 7.00 -5.42 -2.91
C LEU A 397 8.30 -6.12 -3.37
N GLU A 398 8.34 -6.50 -4.64
CA GLU A 398 9.43 -7.21 -5.33
C GLU A 398 10.04 -6.31 -6.42
N LEU A 399 11.34 -6.44 -6.66
CA LEU A 399 12.04 -5.91 -7.84
C LEU A 399 12.38 -7.08 -8.79
N PRO A 400 11.66 -7.26 -9.93
CA PRO A 400 11.86 -8.43 -10.78
C PRO A 400 13.18 -8.39 -11.55
N SER A 401 13.91 -9.50 -11.56
CA SER A 401 15.20 -9.62 -12.27
C SER A 401 15.06 -9.67 -13.80
N PHE A 402 13.85 -9.88 -14.34
CA PHE A 402 13.55 -10.01 -15.77
C PHE A 402 12.29 -9.23 -16.15
N TYR A 403 12.20 -8.87 -17.43
CA TYR A 403 10.97 -8.36 -18.03
C TYR A 403 9.87 -9.43 -18.07
N LEU A 404 8.60 -9.03 -18.23
CA LEU A 404 7.43 -9.92 -18.34
C LEU A 404 7.49 -10.99 -19.45
N ASN A 405 8.46 -10.90 -20.36
CA ASN A 405 8.76 -11.88 -21.39
C ASN A 405 9.64 -13.06 -20.89
N ASP A 406 10.07 -13.04 -19.63
CA ASP A 406 10.95 -14.00 -18.95
C ASP A 406 12.24 -14.38 -19.72
N THR A 407 12.68 -13.52 -20.65
CA THR A 407 13.77 -13.82 -21.60
C THR A 407 14.80 -12.71 -21.72
N THR A 408 14.43 -11.46 -21.42
CA THR A 408 15.39 -10.35 -21.27
C THR A 408 15.52 -9.99 -19.79
N ALA A 409 16.75 -9.96 -19.28
CA ALA A 409 17.04 -9.48 -17.94
C ALA A 409 16.66 -7.99 -17.80
N PHE A 410 16.21 -7.62 -16.61
CA PHE A 410 15.88 -6.25 -16.24
C PHE A 410 17.05 -5.61 -15.50
N ALA A 411 17.22 -4.30 -15.64
CA ALA A 411 18.18 -3.51 -14.88
C ALA A 411 17.45 -2.25 -14.37
N PRO A 412 17.36 -2.01 -13.05
CA PRO A 412 16.62 -0.89 -12.51
C PRO A 412 17.29 0.46 -12.86
N PRO A 413 16.51 1.55 -13.00
CA PRO A 413 17.05 2.87 -13.22
C PRO A 413 17.73 3.41 -11.94
N VAL A 414 18.94 3.93 -12.08
CA VAL A 414 19.67 4.65 -11.03
C VAL A 414 19.61 6.16 -11.25
N LYS A 415 19.53 6.94 -10.18
CA LYS A 415 19.48 8.41 -10.22
C LYS A 415 20.76 8.95 -9.59
N LYS A 416 21.50 9.80 -10.33
CA LYS A 416 22.86 10.28 -9.98
C LYS A 416 23.93 9.18 -9.76
N GLY A 417 23.60 7.91 -10.01
CA GLY A 417 24.46 6.75 -9.73
C GLY A 417 24.02 5.91 -8.53
N GLU A 418 22.97 6.33 -7.82
CA GLU A 418 22.43 5.66 -6.64
C GLU A 418 21.12 4.92 -6.98
N PRO A 419 20.84 3.75 -6.35
CA PRO A 419 19.54 3.10 -6.41
C PRO A 419 18.41 4.02 -5.92
N THR A 420 17.27 3.99 -6.61
CA THR A 420 16.10 4.80 -6.25
C THR A 420 14.81 4.16 -6.75
N SER A 421 13.74 4.28 -5.95
CA SER A 421 12.40 3.83 -6.34
C SER A 421 11.93 4.51 -7.62
N PHE A 422 11.26 3.76 -8.49
CA PHE A 422 10.89 4.22 -9.82
C PHE A 422 9.45 3.83 -10.18
N LEU A 423 8.83 4.59 -11.07
CA LEU A 423 7.51 4.28 -11.61
C LEU A 423 7.65 3.49 -12.90
N TRP A 424 6.87 2.43 -13.06
CA TRP A 424 6.90 1.59 -14.25
C TRP A 424 5.49 1.20 -14.69
N GLN A 425 5.21 1.32 -16.00
CA GLN A 425 3.97 0.84 -16.62
C GLN A 425 3.96 -0.68 -16.86
N SER A 426 4.49 -1.45 -15.91
CA SER A 426 4.41 -2.91 -15.85
C SER A 426 3.57 -3.33 -14.65
N PRO A 427 2.66 -4.31 -14.76
CA PRO A 427 2.07 -4.98 -13.61
C PRO A 427 3.06 -5.98 -12.98
N ASN A 428 2.74 -6.45 -11.76
CA ASN A 428 3.41 -7.59 -11.12
C ASN A 428 2.37 -8.55 -10.54
N SER A 429 2.45 -9.84 -10.89
CA SER A 429 1.60 -10.91 -10.34
C SER A 429 1.99 -11.36 -8.93
N ASN A 430 3.25 -11.17 -8.54
CA ASN A 430 3.86 -11.99 -7.50
C ASN A 430 3.64 -11.41 -6.10
N ALA A 431 4.02 -10.15 -5.91
CA ALA A 431 3.87 -9.43 -4.65
C ALA A 431 3.71 -7.92 -4.93
N ALA A 432 2.48 -7.44 -4.97
CA ALA A 432 2.16 -6.03 -5.19
C ALA A 432 0.85 -5.64 -4.48
N LEU A 433 0.80 -4.40 -3.97
CA LEU A 433 -0.43 -3.78 -3.48
C LEU A 433 -1.08 -3.00 -4.62
N TYR A 434 -2.35 -3.31 -4.89
CA TYR A 434 -3.21 -2.58 -5.82
C TYR A 434 -4.21 -1.71 -5.07
N PHE A 435 -4.41 -0.46 -5.49
CA PHE A 435 -5.40 0.42 -4.85
C PHE A 435 -6.83 -0.02 -5.18
N GLY A 436 -7.69 -0.18 -4.17
CA GLY A 436 -9.07 -0.68 -4.35
C GLY A 436 -9.92 0.10 -5.36
N ASP A 437 -9.78 1.43 -5.43
CA ASP A 437 -10.45 2.26 -6.44
C ASP A 437 -9.99 1.96 -7.87
N ARG A 438 -8.70 1.65 -8.06
CA ARG A 438 -8.11 1.22 -9.33
C ARG A 438 -8.46 -0.23 -9.67
N TRP A 439 -8.58 -1.08 -8.66
CA TRP A 439 -8.99 -2.49 -8.80
C TRP A 439 -10.44 -2.58 -9.28
N ILE A 440 -11.35 -1.79 -8.72
CA ILE A 440 -12.75 -1.68 -9.20
C ILE A 440 -12.79 -1.19 -10.66
N GLU A 441 -11.96 -0.20 -11.02
CA GLU A 441 -11.84 0.27 -12.41
C GLU A 441 -11.32 -0.83 -13.35
N PHE A 442 -10.35 -1.64 -12.91
CA PHE A 442 -9.87 -2.80 -13.68
C PHE A 442 -10.92 -3.92 -13.81
N HIS A 443 -11.72 -4.20 -12.77
CA HIS A 443 -12.84 -5.14 -12.87
C HIS A 443 -13.90 -4.67 -13.87
N SER A 444 -14.19 -3.37 -13.90
CA SER A 444 -15.04 -2.75 -14.94
C SER A 444 -14.47 -2.94 -16.34
N PHE A 445 -13.15 -2.73 -16.51
CA PHE A 445 -12.45 -2.96 -17.78
C PHE A 445 -12.51 -4.43 -18.22
N LEU A 446 -12.12 -5.35 -17.33
CA LEU A 446 -12.01 -6.78 -17.62
C LEU A 446 -13.37 -7.37 -18.00
N THR A 447 -14.43 -7.00 -17.29
CA THR A 447 -15.81 -7.42 -17.60
C THR A 447 -16.24 -6.99 -19.00
N ALA A 448 -16.00 -5.73 -19.37
CA ALA A 448 -16.29 -5.22 -20.72
C ALA A 448 -15.40 -5.85 -21.80
N ARG A 449 -14.13 -6.10 -21.47
CA ARG A 449 -13.14 -6.69 -22.40
C ARG A 449 -13.41 -8.17 -22.70
N LEU A 450 -13.89 -8.93 -21.71
CA LEU A 450 -14.26 -10.34 -21.87
C LEU A 450 -15.59 -10.53 -22.62
N SER A 451 -16.46 -9.51 -22.67
CA SER A 451 -17.65 -9.56 -23.53
C SER A 451 -17.35 -9.34 -25.02
N LYS A 452 -16.10 -9.02 -25.38
CA LYS A 452 -15.66 -8.82 -26.78
C LYS A 452 -14.93 -10.05 -27.32
N PRO A 453 -15.10 -10.36 -28.62
CA PRO A 453 -14.49 -11.54 -29.21
C PRO A 453 -12.97 -11.55 -29.08
N PRO A 454 -12.34 -12.74 -29.08
CA PRO A 454 -10.88 -12.86 -29.04
C PRO A 454 -10.26 -12.31 -30.31
N THR A 455 -9.73 -11.09 -30.23
CA THR A 455 -8.85 -10.51 -31.24
C THR A 455 -7.53 -11.27 -31.29
N THR A 456 -6.88 -11.33 -32.46
CA THR A 456 -5.54 -11.91 -32.62
C THR A 456 -4.49 -11.02 -31.94
N ARG A 457 -4.23 -11.28 -30.65
CA ARG A 457 -3.32 -10.46 -29.84
C ARG A 457 -1.86 -10.78 -30.17
N ARG A 458 -1.02 -9.75 -30.20
CA ARG A 458 0.42 -9.92 -29.95
C ARG A 458 0.59 -10.15 -28.45
N LYS A 459 1.02 -11.35 -28.07
CA LYS A 459 1.39 -11.69 -26.69
C LYS A 459 2.66 -10.92 -26.30
N TRP A 460 2.67 -10.35 -25.10
CA TRP A 460 3.80 -9.62 -24.50
C TRP A 460 4.31 -10.30 -23.24
N ILE A 461 3.45 -11.09 -22.58
CA ILE A 461 3.73 -11.75 -21.31
C ILE A 461 3.93 -13.25 -21.50
N SER A 462 4.93 -13.78 -20.81
CA SER A 462 5.27 -15.20 -20.74
C SER A 462 4.10 -16.07 -20.28
N GLU A 463 4.01 -17.31 -20.81
CA GLU A 463 3.05 -18.33 -20.35
C GLU A 463 3.34 -18.85 -18.94
N LYS A 464 4.47 -18.43 -18.35
CA LYS A 464 4.80 -18.71 -16.96
C LYS A 464 4.13 -17.74 -15.97
N ARG A 465 3.38 -16.73 -16.43
CA ARG A 465 2.70 -15.74 -15.59
C ARG A 465 1.19 -15.72 -15.89
N PRO A 466 0.33 -15.37 -14.91
CA PRO A 466 -1.13 -15.40 -15.08
C PRO A 466 -1.63 -14.53 -16.26
N SER A 467 -2.60 -15.04 -17.01
CA SER A 467 -3.12 -14.41 -18.23
C SER A 467 -3.81 -13.07 -17.97
N TRP A 468 -4.37 -12.89 -16.76
CA TRP A 468 -4.99 -11.64 -16.33
C TRP A 468 -4.03 -10.44 -16.39
N LEU A 469 -2.69 -10.67 -16.30
CA LEU A 469 -1.69 -9.62 -16.47
C LEU A 469 -1.70 -8.97 -17.86
N GLU A 470 -2.03 -9.71 -18.94
CA GLU A 470 -2.09 -9.13 -20.29
C GLU A 470 -3.24 -8.12 -20.38
N PHE A 471 -4.36 -8.42 -19.73
CA PHE A 471 -5.48 -7.49 -19.61
C PHE A 471 -5.14 -6.30 -18.70
N LEU A 472 -4.40 -6.52 -17.59
CA LEU A 472 -3.94 -5.41 -16.76
C LEU A 472 -2.94 -4.53 -17.52
N LEU A 473 -2.09 -5.10 -18.37
CA LEU A 473 -1.16 -4.36 -19.23
C LEU A 473 -1.89 -3.57 -20.33
N GLU A 474 -2.94 -4.15 -20.96
CA GLU A 474 -3.85 -3.41 -21.85
C GLU A 474 -4.47 -2.20 -21.11
N PHE A 475 -5.02 -2.41 -19.90
CA PHE A 475 -5.63 -1.37 -19.06
C PHE A 475 -4.64 -0.28 -18.63
N MET A 476 -3.46 -0.67 -18.13
CA MET A 476 -2.42 0.25 -17.68
C MET A 476 -1.98 1.17 -18.82
N ARG A 477 -1.78 0.62 -20.02
CA ARG A 477 -1.42 1.40 -21.21
C ARG A 477 -2.57 2.31 -21.68
N ALA A 478 -3.84 1.91 -21.53
CA ALA A 478 -4.99 2.74 -21.86
C ALA A 478 -5.24 3.88 -20.85
N ARG A 479 -4.78 3.74 -19.61
CA ARG A 479 -4.89 4.78 -18.56
C ARG A 479 -3.62 5.56 -18.28
N GLY A 480 -2.46 5.14 -18.83
CA GLY A 480 -1.14 5.68 -18.49
C GLY A 480 -0.65 5.25 -17.10
N TYR A 481 -1.27 4.22 -16.52
CA TYR A 481 -1.07 3.80 -15.14
C TYR A 481 0.26 3.08 -14.90
N SER A 482 0.81 3.29 -13.71
CA SER A 482 2.11 2.75 -13.29
C SER A 482 2.07 2.25 -11.84
N LEU A 483 2.96 1.30 -11.52
CA LEU A 483 3.30 0.89 -10.16
C LEU A 483 4.61 1.54 -9.74
N ILE A 484 4.78 1.86 -8.46
CA ILE A 484 6.11 2.11 -7.88
C ILE A 484 6.80 0.76 -7.69
N TYR A 485 8.05 0.65 -8.10
CA TYR A 485 8.92 -0.48 -7.79
C TYR A 485 10.02 -0.04 -6.80
N PRO A 486 10.32 -0.85 -5.77
CA PRO A 486 11.43 -0.59 -4.85
C PRO A 486 12.76 -0.83 -5.56
N ASN A 487 13.81 -0.18 -5.05
CA ASN A 487 15.18 -0.32 -5.51
C ASN A 487 16.09 0.10 -4.35
N PHE A 488 16.51 -0.87 -3.54
CA PHE A 488 17.22 -0.62 -2.28
C PHE A 488 18.71 -0.30 -2.52
N PRO A 489 19.39 0.41 -1.61
CA PRO A 489 20.81 0.75 -1.75
C PRO A 489 21.74 -0.46 -1.60
N SER A 490 21.27 -1.53 -0.95
CA SER A 490 21.93 -2.83 -0.86
C SER A 490 21.28 -3.79 -1.86
N ASP A 491 22.09 -4.44 -2.70
CA ASP A 491 21.62 -5.52 -3.60
C ASP A 491 21.10 -6.75 -2.83
N GLU A 492 21.39 -6.85 -1.52
CA GLU A 492 20.91 -7.93 -0.66
C GLU A 492 19.52 -7.63 -0.04
N ASP A 493 19.10 -6.36 0.08
CA ASP A 493 17.88 -6.00 0.82
C ASP A 493 16.61 -6.14 -0.03
N SER A 494 15.65 -6.97 0.42
CA SER A 494 14.33 -7.10 -0.22
C SER A 494 13.17 -7.23 0.77
N ILE A 495 11.99 -6.75 0.37
CA ILE A 495 10.74 -6.84 1.16
C ILE A 495 9.98 -8.14 0.86
N ALA A 496 10.04 -8.60 -0.39
CA ALA A 496 9.52 -9.89 -0.84
C ALA A 496 10.58 -10.60 -1.69
N THR A 497 10.78 -11.89 -1.44
CA THR A 497 11.69 -12.76 -2.21
C THR A 497 10.92 -13.94 -2.79
N ILE A 498 11.37 -14.45 -3.94
CA ILE A 498 10.65 -15.42 -4.78
C ILE A 498 11.56 -16.61 -5.09
N HIS A 499 10.98 -17.79 -4.96
CA HIS A 499 11.63 -19.08 -4.91
C HIS A 499 11.00 -20.03 -5.95
N ASP A 500 11.82 -20.53 -6.87
CA ASP A 500 11.37 -21.20 -8.10
C ASP A 500 11.23 -22.73 -7.98
N GLU A 501 11.67 -23.34 -6.87
CA GLU A 501 11.80 -24.80 -6.73
C GLU A 501 10.47 -25.58 -6.67
N LEU A 502 9.38 -24.89 -6.29
CA LEU A 502 8.01 -25.44 -6.30
C LEU A 502 7.10 -24.74 -7.32
N TYR A 503 7.67 -24.02 -8.31
CA TYR A 503 6.90 -23.30 -9.31
C TYR A 503 5.90 -24.19 -10.09
N GLN A 504 4.70 -23.67 -10.35
CA GLN A 504 3.70 -24.30 -11.22
C GLN A 504 3.20 -23.32 -12.29
N VAL A 505 3.00 -23.84 -13.51
CA VAL A 505 2.38 -23.10 -14.62
C VAL A 505 0.91 -22.78 -14.26
N PRO A 506 0.40 -21.56 -14.52
CA PRO A 506 -0.99 -21.19 -14.25
C PRO A 506 -2.00 -22.16 -14.88
N GLU A 507 -3.09 -22.45 -14.15
CA GLU A 507 -4.16 -23.40 -14.56
C GLU A 507 -4.84 -23.03 -15.89
N GLU A 508 -4.75 -21.75 -16.29
CA GLU A 508 -5.22 -21.21 -17.58
C GLU A 508 -4.47 -21.77 -18.80
N PHE A 509 -3.25 -22.29 -18.62
CA PHE A 509 -2.43 -22.87 -19.70
C PHE A 509 -2.37 -24.40 -19.58
N PRO A 510 -2.46 -25.14 -20.70
CA PRO A 510 -2.49 -26.59 -20.67
C PRO A 510 -1.16 -27.15 -20.15
N LYS A 511 -1.22 -27.88 -19.03
CA LYS A 511 -0.09 -28.70 -18.56
C LYS A 511 0.20 -29.75 -19.64
N GLU A 512 1.34 -29.63 -20.33
CA GLU A 512 1.71 -30.55 -21.42
C GLU A 512 1.62 -32.00 -20.93
N THR A 513 0.73 -32.78 -21.54
CA THR A 513 0.40 -34.12 -21.07
C THR A 513 1.46 -35.11 -21.52
N GLN A 514 2.63 -35.04 -20.89
CA GLN A 514 3.59 -36.14 -20.88
C GLN A 514 3.03 -37.29 -20.05
N ALA A 515 2.08 -38.00 -20.66
CA ALA A 515 1.84 -39.41 -20.38
C ALA A 515 3.09 -40.18 -20.83
N ALA A 516 4.16 -40.08 -20.03
CA ALA A 516 5.29 -40.96 -20.14
C ALA A 516 4.80 -42.36 -19.80
N ASP A 517 4.71 -43.22 -20.82
CA ASP A 517 4.60 -44.66 -20.60
C ASP A 517 5.76 -45.06 -19.68
N PHE A 518 5.43 -45.54 -18.47
CA PHE A 518 6.41 -46.10 -17.54
C PHE A 518 6.87 -47.51 -17.99
N SER A 519 7.16 -47.66 -19.28
CA SER A 519 7.99 -48.74 -19.80
C SER A 519 9.44 -48.46 -19.41
N ILE A 520 9.79 -48.87 -18.19
CA ILE A 520 11.17 -48.84 -17.67
C ILE A 520 12.05 -49.61 -18.67
N PRO A 521 13.02 -48.96 -19.34
CA PRO A 521 13.99 -49.68 -20.16
C PRO A 521 14.95 -50.43 -19.22
N ASP A 522 15.37 -51.65 -19.59
CA ASP A 522 16.40 -52.38 -18.85
C ASP A 522 17.69 -51.53 -18.78
N LEU A 523 18.04 -51.11 -17.56
CA LEU A 523 19.19 -50.25 -17.31
C LEU A 523 20.50 -51.03 -17.45
N ASP A 524 21.28 -50.74 -18.50
CA ASP A 524 22.70 -51.13 -18.56
C ASP A 524 23.47 -50.39 -17.46
N PRO A 525 24.09 -51.09 -16.49
CA PRO A 525 24.76 -50.46 -15.36
C PRO A 525 26.06 -49.70 -15.73
N ASN A 526 26.44 -49.64 -17.01
CA ASN A 526 27.65 -48.96 -17.49
C ASN A 526 27.38 -47.63 -18.22
N VAL A 527 26.12 -47.24 -18.40
CA VAL A 527 25.79 -45.91 -18.94
C VAL A 527 25.85 -44.87 -17.80
N PRO A 528 26.68 -43.82 -17.88
CA PRO A 528 26.65 -42.74 -16.90
C PRO A 528 25.29 -42.04 -16.95
N LEU A 529 24.74 -41.69 -15.78
CA LEU A 529 23.54 -40.87 -15.66
C LEU A 529 23.85 -39.43 -16.10
N THR A 530 23.83 -39.19 -17.42
CA THR A 530 23.77 -37.85 -18.01
C THR A 530 22.31 -37.46 -18.17
N ASP A 531 21.89 -36.38 -17.50
CA ASP A 531 20.52 -35.87 -17.54
C ASP A 531 20.11 -35.43 -18.95
N GLU A 532 19.39 -36.30 -19.68
CA GLU A 532 18.70 -35.95 -20.93
C GLU A 532 17.16 -35.95 -20.74
N PHE A 533 16.74 -35.53 -19.54
CA PHE A 533 15.36 -35.18 -19.19
C PHE A 533 15.21 -33.66 -19.38
N ASP A 534 14.49 -33.17 -20.40
CA ASP A 534 14.48 -31.71 -20.71
C ASP A 534 13.92 -30.89 -19.52
N PRO A 535 14.75 -30.08 -18.81
CA PRO A 535 14.30 -29.40 -17.59
C PRO A 535 13.46 -28.15 -17.85
N ARG A 536 13.22 -27.75 -19.11
CA ARG A 536 12.59 -26.47 -19.46
C ARG A 536 11.12 -26.37 -19.06
N SER A 537 10.41 -27.51 -19.02
CA SER A 537 8.98 -27.58 -18.70
C SER A 537 8.65 -27.18 -17.25
N ARG A 538 9.57 -27.41 -16.30
CA ARG A 538 9.30 -27.22 -14.84
C ARG A 538 9.98 -26.02 -14.20
N ARG A 539 10.86 -25.29 -14.91
CA ARG A 539 11.53 -24.10 -14.35
C ARG A 539 10.63 -22.87 -14.50
N GLY A 540 10.47 -22.08 -13.44
CA GLY A 540 9.63 -20.87 -13.42
C GLY A 540 10.10 -19.72 -14.31
N PRO A 541 9.47 -18.54 -14.21
CA PRO A 541 10.11 -17.28 -14.57
C PRO A 541 11.50 -17.26 -13.92
N PRO A 542 12.59 -16.92 -14.62
CA PRO A 542 13.90 -16.91 -13.98
C PRO A 542 13.94 -15.77 -12.97
N ASN A 543 14.02 -16.10 -11.68
CA ASN A 543 14.14 -15.12 -10.60
C ASN A 543 15.54 -15.18 -9.96
N THR A 544 15.89 -14.15 -9.19
CA THR A 544 17.10 -14.15 -8.34
C THR A 544 16.61 -14.09 -6.89
N GLU A 545 16.96 -15.09 -6.09
CA GLU A 545 16.62 -15.08 -4.65
C GLU A 545 17.42 -13.97 -3.96
N THR A 546 16.72 -13.03 -3.32
CA THR A 546 17.28 -11.94 -2.53
C THR A 546 17.09 -12.19 -1.03
N THR A 547 17.99 -11.65 -0.20
CA THR A 547 17.86 -11.73 1.26
C THR A 547 16.67 -10.89 1.73
N LEU A 548 15.95 -11.34 2.75
CA LEU A 548 14.86 -10.57 3.32
C LEU A 548 15.38 -9.55 4.33
N LEU A 549 14.90 -8.31 4.20
CA LEU A 549 15.18 -7.22 5.13
C LEU A 549 14.75 -7.60 6.56
N SER A 550 15.66 -7.43 7.51
CA SER A 550 15.41 -7.67 8.95
C SER A 550 15.96 -6.57 9.87
N SER A 551 16.61 -5.55 9.33
CA SER A 551 17.09 -4.33 10.00
C SER A 551 16.10 -3.17 9.85
N ASP A 552 16.27 -2.09 10.64
CA ASP A 552 15.40 -0.90 10.59
C ASP A 552 15.20 -0.39 9.15
N LEU A 553 13.92 -0.31 8.78
CA LEU A 553 13.41 0.12 7.49
C LEU A 553 13.99 1.46 7.01
N ILE A 554 14.31 2.39 7.92
CA ILE A 554 14.91 3.70 7.57
C ILE A 554 16.34 3.54 7.05
N THR A 555 17.11 2.63 7.67
CA THR A 555 18.53 2.44 7.33
C THR A 555 18.71 1.76 5.98
N SER A 556 17.80 0.87 5.61
CA SER A 556 17.78 0.20 4.31
C SER A 556 17.02 0.97 3.23
N LEU A 557 16.14 1.92 3.55
CA LEU A 557 15.50 2.77 2.54
C LEU A 557 16.46 3.85 2.00
N PRO A 558 16.40 4.17 0.68
CA PRO A 558 17.13 5.30 0.11
C PRO A 558 16.89 6.62 0.87
N ASN A 559 17.86 7.55 0.78
CA ASN A 559 17.85 8.86 1.45
C ASN A 559 17.68 8.81 2.99
N SER A 560 18.09 7.73 3.67
CA SER A 560 17.85 7.56 5.12
C SER A 560 16.36 7.62 5.46
N GLY A 561 15.56 6.85 4.72
CA GLY A 561 14.12 6.72 4.89
C GLY A 561 13.27 7.88 4.36
N ASP A 562 13.82 8.88 3.67
CA ASP A 562 13.02 9.94 3.04
C ASP A 562 12.58 9.52 1.62
N LEU A 563 11.32 9.07 1.53
CA LEU A 563 10.73 8.58 0.28
C LEU A 563 10.66 9.68 -0.80
N PRO A 564 11.14 9.41 -2.04
CA PRO A 564 11.18 10.41 -3.10
C PRO A 564 9.77 10.73 -3.65
N GLU A 565 9.53 11.99 -4.01
CA GLU A 565 8.28 12.43 -4.64
C GLU A 565 8.01 11.75 -5.99
N LEU A 566 6.73 11.48 -6.29
CA LEU A 566 6.29 10.79 -7.52
C LEU A 566 6.79 11.44 -8.82
N SER A 567 6.84 12.78 -8.88
CA SER A 567 7.32 13.52 -10.05
C SER A 567 8.86 13.54 -10.17
N ASP A 568 9.58 13.22 -9.09
CA ASP A 568 11.03 13.19 -9.03
C ASP A 568 11.60 11.77 -9.28
N MET A 569 10.76 10.74 -9.22
CA MET A 569 11.08 9.36 -9.64
C MET A 569 11.30 9.24 -11.16
N PRO A 570 12.22 8.36 -11.62
CA PRO A 570 12.24 7.89 -13.01
C PRO A 570 10.91 7.25 -13.41
N LEU A 571 10.49 7.43 -14.66
CA LEU A 571 9.35 6.73 -15.25
C LEU A 571 9.79 5.83 -16.41
N LEU A 572 9.46 4.55 -16.32
CA LEU A 572 9.63 3.56 -17.37
C LEU A 572 8.30 3.27 -18.08
N SER A 573 8.36 3.24 -19.41
CA SER A 573 7.28 2.71 -20.26
C SER A 573 7.07 1.20 -20.04
N TYR A 574 5.97 0.66 -20.59
CA TYR A 574 5.64 -0.77 -20.53
C TYR A 574 6.73 -1.71 -21.08
N ASN A 575 7.68 -1.17 -21.86
CA ASN A 575 8.83 -1.89 -22.41
C ASN A 575 10.18 -1.43 -21.83
N GLY A 576 10.19 -0.80 -20.65
CA GLY A 576 11.40 -0.48 -19.88
C GLY A 576 12.20 0.74 -20.35
N LEU A 577 11.65 1.58 -21.22
CA LEU A 577 12.35 2.78 -21.70
C LEU A 577 12.00 3.97 -20.80
N ASN A 578 13.03 4.76 -20.43
CA ASN A 578 12.85 6.04 -19.76
C ASN A 578 11.93 6.96 -20.60
N MET A 579 10.90 7.53 -19.96
CA MET A 579 9.83 8.27 -20.61
C MET A 579 9.43 9.50 -19.76
N SER A 580 9.08 10.62 -20.40
CA SER A 580 8.59 11.82 -19.68
C SER A 580 7.10 11.69 -19.33
N ARG A 581 6.61 12.52 -18.39
CA ARG A 581 5.19 12.48 -17.95
C ARG A 581 4.23 12.95 -19.05
N GLU A 582 4.69 13.89 -19.87
CA GLU A 582 3.99 14.38 -21.05
C GLU A 582 3.87 13.27 -22.10
N LEU A 583 4.99 12.61 -22.44
CA LEU A 583 5.01 11.51 -23.41
C LEU A 583 4.21 10.30 -22.92
N SER A 584 4.20 10.02 -21.62
CA SER A 584 3.34 9.01 -20.99
C SER A 584 1.85 9.31 -21.22
N THR A 585 1.46 10.58 -21.02
CA THR A 585 0.07 11.04 -21.19
C THR A 585 -0.35 11.03 -22.66
N GLU A 586 0.54 11.43 -23.57
CA GLU A 586 0.31 11.35 -25.02
C GLU A 586 0.19 9.89 -25.49
N ALA A 587 1.10 9.01 -25.05
CA ALA A 587 1.08 7.59 -25.39
C ALA A 587 -0.19 6.89 -24.88
N ALA A 588 -0.65 7.19 -23.67
CA ALA A 588 -1.90 6.67 -23.13
C ALA A 588 -3.12 7.20 -23.90
N THR A 589 -3.11 8.46 -24.30
CA THR A 589 -4.18 9.08 -25.13
C THR A 589 -4.23 8.46 -26.53
N ALA A 590 -3.07 8.22 -27.15
CA ALA A 590 -2.98 7.58 -28.47
C ALA A 590 -3.39 6.09 -28.41
N PHE A 591 -2.97 5.38 -27.36
CA PHE A 591 -3.33 3.97 -27.17
C PHE A 591 -4.82 3.80 -26.87
N SER A 592 -5.40 4.59 -25.96
CA SER A 592 -6.85 4.51 -25.66
C SER A 592 -7.74 4.84 -26.87
N GLN A 593 -7.38 5.85 -27.68
CA GLN A 593 -8.09 6.13 -28.95
C GLN A 593 -8.00 4.99 -29.97
N THR A 594 -6.89 4.25 -29.99
CA THR A 594 -6.71 3.08 -30.86
C THR A 594 -7.54 1.91 -30.32
N TYR A 595 -7.47 1.67 -29.01
CA TYR A 595 -8.20 0.63 -28.29
C TYR A 595 -9.73 0.78 -28.44
N GLN A 596 -10.24 1.99 -28.32
CA GLN A 596 -11.66 2.33 -28.54
C GLN A 596 -12.13 1.92 -29.94
N ARG A 597 -11.30 2.04 -30.98
CA ARG A 597 -11.64 1.68 -32.36
C ARG A 597 -11.49 0.18 -32.63
N GLU A 598 -10.39 -0.43 -32.15
CA GLU A 598 -10.03 -1.82 -32.46
C GLU A 598 -10.74 -2.86 -31.55
N VAL A 599 -11.08 -2.49 -30.32
CA VAL A 599 -11.66 -3.38 -29.30
C VAL A 599 -12.96 -2.82 -28.73
N GLY A 600 -13.04 -1.50 -28.54
CA GLY A 600 -14.21 -0.81 -27.99
C GLY A 600 -15.40 -0.67 -28.94
N ASP A 601 -15.23 -0.93 -30.24
CA ASP A 601 -16.24 -0.78 -31.29
C ASP A 601 -16.83 0.65 -31.37
N CYS A 602 -15.97 1.65 -31.13
CA CYS A 602 -16.27 3.08 -31.26
C CYS A 602 -16.08 3.55 -32.70
N GLY A 603 -17.17 3.88 -33.40
CA GLY A 603 -17.14 4.32 -34.80
C GLY A 603 -16.69 5.78 -34.96
N ALA A 604 -17.12 6.66 -34.06
CA ALA A 604 -16.76 8.06 -34.03
C ALA A 604 -16.42 8.56 -32.60
N PRO A 605 -15.64 9.65 -32.44
CA PRO A 605 -15.34 10.23 -31.13
C PRO A 605 -16.58 10.73 -30.36
N SER A 606 -17.71 10.91 -31.05
CA SER A 606 -19.03 11.23 -30.46
C SER A 606 -19.63 10.08 -29.65
N ASP A 607 -19.19 8.85 -29.92
CA ASP A 607 -19.81 7.63 -29.39
C ASP A 607 -19.22 7.27 -28.01
N VAL A 608 -18.07 7.86 -27.69
CA VAL A 608 -17.31 7.69 -26.45
C VAL A 608 -17.98 8.43 -25.30
N THR A 609 -18.41 7.71 -24.27
CA THR A 609 -18.92 8.32 -23.03
C THR A 609 -17.79 9.00 -22.24
N PRO A 610 -18.04 10.12 -21.54
CA PRO A 610 -17.05 10.71 -20.65
C PRO A 610 -16.59 9.73 -19.55
N ARG A 611 -15.29 9.74 -19.23
CA ARG A 611 -14.71 8.93 -18.14
C ARG A 611 -15.44 9.18 -16.82
N GLN A 612 -15.78 8.11 -16.13
CA GLN A 612 -16.37 8.14 -14.79
C GLN A 612 -15.35 7.63 -13.75
N PRO A 613 -15.43 8.07 -12.48
CA PRO A 613 -14.59 7.51 -11.42
C PRO A 613 -14.88 6.01 -11.25
N ASN A 614 -13.83 5.24 -10.99
CA ASN A 614 -13.87 3.78 -10.73
C ASN A 614 -14.53 2.96 -11.86
N SER A 615 -14.54 3.46 -13.09
CA SER A 615 -15.17 2.83 -14.25
C SER A 615 -14.30 2.98 -15.49
N ALA A 616 -14.23 1.93 -16.31
CA ALA A 616 -13.47 1.88 -17.56
C ALA A 616 -14.35 1.74 -18.81
N LEU A 617 -15.67 1.92 -18.65
CA LEU A 617 -16.64 1.77 -19.74
C LEU A 617 -16.47 2.82 -20.85
N ASP A 618 -15.77 3.94 -20.59
CA ASP A 618 -15.39 4.94 -21.59
C ASP A 618 -14.38 4.41 -22.64
N LEU A 619 -13.84 3.20 -22.46
CA LEU A 619 -13.05 2.51 -23.49
C LEU A 619 -13.90 1.67 -24.46
N PHE A 620 -15.23 1.58 -24.27
CA PHE A 620 -16.13 0.69 -25.03
C PHE A 620 -17.45 1.38 -25.41
N CYS A 621 -17.72 1.55 -26.71
CA CYS A 621 -18.93 2.24 -27.19
C CYS A 621 -20.10 1.30 -27.50
N ARG A 622 -19.85 0.02 -27.77
CA ARG A 622 -20.88 -1.03 -27.77
C ARG A 622 -20.53 -2.11 -26.76
N LEU A 623 -21.46 -2.40 -25.85
CA LEU A 623 -21.37 -3.53 -24.93
C LEU A 623 -22.54 -4.47 -25.23
N ASP A 624 -22.20 -5.72 -25.54
CA ASP A 624 -23.17 -6.77 -25.88
C ASP A 624 -23.89 -7.33 -24.64
N VAL A 625 -23.49 -6.86 -23.45
CA VAL A 625 -24.08 -7.14 -22.14
C VAL A 625 -24.39 -5.81 -21.44
N VAL A 626 -25.66 -5.61 -21.04
CA VAL A 626 -26.05 -4.48 -20.19
C VAL A 626 -25.65 -4.80 -18.74
N TYR A 627 -24.44 -4.39 -18.36
CA TYR A 627 -23.97 -4.47 -16.98
C TYR A 627 -24.54 -3.33 -16.13
N ASP A 628 -25.27 -3.68 -15.08
CA ASP A 628 -25.73 -2.75 -14.05
C ASP A 628 -24.93 -3.03 -12.76
N PRO A 629 -23.90 -2.21 -12.45
CA PRO A 629 -23.06 -2.40 -11.26
C PRO A 629 -23.80 -2.22 -9.94
N PHE A 630 -25.04 -1.69 -9.96
CA PHE A 630 -25.86 -1.47 -8.77
C PHE A 630 -27.18 -2.25 -8.81
N ARG A 631 -27.24 -3.32 -9.61
CA ARG A 631 -28.34 -4.29 -9.59
C ARG A 631 -28.30 -5.09 -8.29
N ARG A 632 -28.82 -4.48 -7.23
CA ARG A 632 -29.10 -5.15 -5.95
C ARG A 632 -29.76 -6.49 -6.23
N ALA A 633 -29.35 -7.53 -5.51
CA ALA A 633 -30.13 -8.75 -5.43
C ALA A 633 -31.60 -8.38 -5.15
N PRO A 634 -32.58 -8.95 -5.87
CA PRO A 634 -33.96 -8.47 -5.86
C PRO A 634 -34.48 -8.38 -4.42
N ASN A 635 -34.98 -7.20 -4.03
CA ASN A 635 -35.23 -6.83 -2.63
C ASN A 635 -36.11 -7.85 -1.88
N PHE A 636 -35.49 -8.83 -1.22
CA PHE A 636 -36.13 -9.71 -0.23
C PHE A 636 -36.37 -8.98 1.10
N LEU A 637 -37.06 -7.83 1.03
CA LEU A 637 -37.36 -7.01 2.21
C LEU A 637 -38.59 -6.09 2.01
N HIS A 638 -39.66 -6.64 1.43
CA HIS A 638 -41.02 -6.17 1.76
C HIS A 638 -42.13 -7.25 1.66
N SER A 639 -41.82 -8.49 2.05
CA SER A 639 -42.76 -9.18 2.94
C SER A 639 -42.69 -8.48 4.30
N GLN A 640 -43.83 -8.14 4.89
CA GLN A 640 -43.85 -7.73 6.30
C GLN A 640 -43.38 -8.94 7.14
N PRO A 641 -42.67 -8.72 8.26
CA PRO A 641 -42.50 -9.78 9.23
C PRO A 641 -43.88 -10.10 9.82
N GLU A 642 -44.45 -11.25 9.48
CA GLU A 642 -45.42 -11.88 10.36
C GLU A 642 -44.74 -12.02 11.73
N SER A 643 -45.43 -11.58 12.78
CA SER A 643 -44.81 -11.38 14.09
C SER A 643 -44.21 -12.68 14.62
N MET A 644 -42.89 -12.73 14.78
CA MET A 644 -42.27 -13.82 15.54
C MET A 644 -42.92 -13.88 16.94
N PRO A 645 -43.26 -15.08 17.44
CA PRO A 645 -43.79 -15.22 18.79
C PRO A 645 -42.82 -14.62 19.82
N ARG A 646 -43.35 -14.03 20.89
CA ARG A 646 -42.52 -13.57 22.00
C ARG A 646 -41.94 -14.78 22.74
N ASP A 647 -40.81 -14.59 23.42
CA ASP A 647 -40.02 -15.69 23.99
C ASP A 647 -40.81 -16.60 24.95
N GLU A 648 -41.81 -16.05 25.64
CA GLU A 648 -42.77 -16.84 26.43
C GLU A 648 -43.47 -17.96 25.64
N ASP A 649 -43.79 -17.74 24.37
CA ASP A 649 -44.56 -18.69 23.55
C ASP A 649 -43.67 -19.79 22.97
N VAL A 650 -42.37 -19.53 22.80
CA VAL A 650 -41.34 -20.53 22.52
C VAL A 650 -41.15 -21.43 23.75
N ILE A 651 -41.00 -20.84 24.95
CA ILE A 651 -40.88 -21.57 26.22
C ILE A 651 -42.12 -22.44 26.47
N LYS A 652 -43.33 -21.94 26.16
CA LYS A 652 -44.59 -22.72 26.26
C LYS A 652 -44.68 -23.84 25.22
N ALA A 653 -44.02 -23.74 24.07
CA ALA A 653 -43.94 -24.83 23.09
C ALA A 653 -42.99 -25.93 23.59
N GLU A 654 -41.79 -25.55 24.02
CA GLU A 654 -40.78 -26.48 24.53
C GLU A 654 -41.26 -27.24 25.79
N GLN A 655 -41.96 -26.57 26.71
CA GLN A 655 -42.62 -27.22 27.85
C GLN A 655 -43.74 -28.18 27.43
N ARG A 656 -44.48 -27.88 26.34
CA ARG A 656 -45.54 -28.77 25.82
C ARG A 656 -44.98 -30.03 25.18
N ASP A 657 -43.87 -29.94 24.47
CA ASP A 657 -43.27 -31.11 23.81
C ASP A 657 -42.49 -31.99 24.79
N ASN A 658 -41.86 -31.40 25.81
CA ASN A 658 -41.36 -32.16 26.97
C ASN A 658 -42.49 -32.89 27.71
N ALA A 659 -43.65 -32.24 27.95
CA ALA A 659 -44.80 -32.90 28.56
C ALA A 659 -45.38 -34.05 27.70
N LYS A 660 -45.32 -33.96 26.36
CA LYS A 660 -45.67 -35.07 25.47
C LYS A 660 -44.67 -36.23 25.56
N ALA A 661 -43.38 -35.93 25.69
CA ALA A 661 -42.34 -36.94 25.87
C ALA A 661 -42.54 -37.71 27.19
N GLU A 662 -42.79 -37.01 28.29
CA GLU A 662 -43.10 -37.63 29.59
C GLU A 662 -44.39 -38.46 29.57
N ALA A 663 -45.46 -37.95 28.93
CA ALA A 663 -46.71 -38.72 28.74
C ALA A 663 -46.49 -40.00 27.93
N SER A 664 -45.65 -39.94 26.89
CA SER A 664 -45.28 -41.09 26.05
C SER A 664 -44.46 -42.12 26.84
N ALA A 665 -43.51 -41.67 27.67
CA ALA A 665 -42.75 -42.51 28.57
C ALA A 665 -43.63 -43.16 29.67
N HIS A 666 -44.66 -42.46 30.14
CA HIS A 666 -45.65 -43.02 31.06
C HIS A 666 -46.53 -44.10 30.42
N LEU A 667 -46.92 -43.92 29.15
CA LEU A 667 -47.65 -44.95 28.40
C LEU A 667 -46.80 -46.21 28.21
N ALA A 668 -45.53 -46.06 27.83
CA ALA A 668 -44.58 -47.16 27.68
C ALA A 668 -44.34 -47.93 29.00
N ARG A 669 -44.45 -47.26 30.16
CA ARG A 669 -44.33 -47.89 31.48
C ARG A 669 -45.59 -48.64 31.96
N GLN A 670 -46.74 -48.47 31.30
CA GLN A 670 -47.98 -49.20 31.64
C GLN A 670 -48.18 -50.47 30.80
N ALA A 671 -47.52 -50.57 29.64
CA ALA A 671 -47.64 -51.70 28.71
C ALA A 671 -46.57 -52.79 28.93
N GLY A 672 -46.56 -53.45 30.10
CA GLY A 672 -45.58 -54.51 30.38
C GLY A 672 -45.87 -55.40 31.59
N SER A 673 -46.67 -56.46 31.42
CA SER A 673 -46.82 -57.51 32.43
C SER A 673 -47.21 -58.89 31.85
N SER A 674 -46.82 -59.95 32.55
CA SER A 674 -47.14 -61.38 32.37
C SER A 674 -46.64 -62.14 31.11
N LYS A 675 -45.51 -62.86 31.29
CA LYS A 675 -45.30 -64.34 31.19
C LYS A 675 -45.82 -65.15 29.95
N PRO A 676 -45.24 -66.34 29.66
CA PRO A 676 -43.83 -66.78 29.74
C PRO A 676 -43.37 -67.57 28.48
N ALA A 677 -42.08 -67.94 28.38
CA ALA A 677 -41.53 -68.75 27.28
C ALA A 677 -41.42 -70.26 27.60
N PRO A 678 -41.38 -71.12 26.57
CA PRO A 678 -40.40 -72.22 26.51
C PRO A 678 -39.78 -72.34 25.06
N PRO A 679 -38.93 -73.33 24.70
CA PRO A 679 -37.47 -73.09 24.77
C PRO A 679 -36.62 -73.61 23.57
N MET A 680 -35.31 -73.29 23.57
CA MET A 680 -34.23 -73.86 22.71
C MET A 680 -34.33 -73.50 21.21
N ASP A 681 -33.25 -73.36 20.43
CA ASP A 681 -31.85 -73.82 20.60
C ASP A 681 -30.79 -72.69 20.54
N VAL A 682 -29.52 -73.04 20.83
CA VAL A 682 -28.37 -72.13 20.82
C VAL A 682 -27.48 -72.35 19.59
N LEU A 683 -27.05 -71.27 18.94
CA LEU A 683 -25.92 -71.24 17.99
C LEU A 683 -25.01 -70.02 18.26
N PRO A 684 -23.67 -70.13 18.12
CA PRO A 684 -22.72 -69.04 18.43
C PRO A 684 -22.65 -67.94 17.34
N PRO A 685 -21.92 -66.83 17.57
CA PRO A 685 -21.85 -65.71 16.62
C PRO A 685 -21.08 -66.05 15.32
N PRO A 686 -21.33 -65.31 14.22
CA PRO A 686 -20.63 -65.51 12.95
C PRO A 686 -19.12 -65.14 13.04
N PRO A 687 -18.24 -65.81 12.27
CA PRO A 687 -16.79 -65.71 12.40
C PRO A 687 -16.15 -64.62 11.52
N THR A 688 -14.89 -64.31 11.84
CA THR A 688 -13.98 -63.50 11.01
C THR A 688 -13.33 -64.34 9.91
N ILE A 689 -13.37 -63.88 8.67
CA ILE A 689 -12.64 -64.38 7.49
C ILE A 689 -12.21 -63.11 6.74
N GLN A 690 -10.93 -62.72 6.75
CA GLN A 690 -9.80 -63.18 5.93
C GLN A 690 -9.90 -62.80 4.44
N GLU A 691 -8.81 -62.23 3.94
CA GLU A 691 -8.61 -61.77 2.56
C GLU A 691 -8.07 -62.90 1.69
N ASP A 692 -8.74 -63.22 0.58
CA ASP A 692 -8.16 -63.79 -0.63
C ASP A 692 -9.13 -63.55 -1.82
N ASP A 693 -8.85 -64.10 -3.01
CA ASP A 693 -9.68 -64.06 -4.23
C ASP A 693 -9.81 -62.66 -4.89
N SER A 694 -8.69 -62.06 -5.33
CA SER A 694 -8.72 -60.92 -6.27
C SER A 694 -7.77 -60.98 -7.48
N GLU A 695 -6.82 -61.92 -7.54
CA GLU A 695 -5.87 -62.03 -8.66
C GLU A 695 -6.41 -62.79 -9.88
N GLU A 696 -7.25 -63.82 -9.71
CA GLU A 696 -7.67 -64.69 -10.82
C GLU A 696 -8.61 -63.96 -11.80
N THR A 697 -9.55 -63.18 -11.29
CA THR A 697 -10.47 -62.34 -12.06
C THR A 697 -9.74 -61.32 -12.95
N GLN A 698 -8.57 -60.83 -12.51
CA GLN A 698 -7.77 -59.87 -13.28
C GLN A 698 -6.98 -60.55 -14.42
N ARG A 699 -6.64 -61.84 -14.28
CA ARG A 699 -5.92 -62.60 -15.32
C ARG A 699 -6.81 -62.91 -16.52
N GLU A 700 -8.07 -63.31 -16.31
CA GLU A 700 -9.01 -63.56 -17.42
C GLU A 700 -9.24 -62.30 -18.26
N PHE A 701 -9.46 -61.15 -17.61
CA PHE A 701 -9.73 -59.88 -18.30
C PHE A 701 -8.54 -59.43 -19.18
N ARG A 702 -7.29 -59.61 -18.70
CA ARG A 702 -6.09 -59.28 -19.49
C ARG A 702 -5.93 -60.19 -20.72
N LEU A 703 -6.21 -61.50 -20.58
CA LEU A 703 -6.20 -62.45 -21.69
C LEU A 703 -7.31 -62.21 -22.72
N GLN A 704 -8.42 -61.56 -22.33
CA GLN A 704 -9.50 -61.20 -23.24
C GLN A 704 -9.11 -60.01 -24.14
N MET A 705 -8.43 -58.99 -23.60
CA MET A 705 -7.95 -57.82 -24.34
C MET A 705 -6.90 -58.18 -25.40
N GLU A 706 -5.93 -59.04 -25.08
CA GLU A 706 -4.90 -59.46 -26.05
C GLU A 706 -5.47 -60.19 -27.28
N ARG A 707 -6.64 -60.83 -27.15
CA ARG A 707 -7.32 -61.51 -28.27
C ARG A 707 -7.98 -60.51 -29.22
N GLN A 708 -8.51 -59.39 -28.72
CA GLN A 708 -9.06 -58.33 -29.57
C GLN A 708 -7.96 -57.57 -30.31
N ALA A 709 -6.83 -57.29 -29.67
CA ALA A 709 -5.69 -56.60 -30.30
C ALA A 709 -5.17 -57.34 -31.55
N LYS A 710 -5.22 -58.67 -31.56
CA LYS A 710 -4.78 -59.52 -32.68
C LYS A 710 -5.79 -59.67 -33.83
N GLN A 711 -7.00 -59.11 -33.75
CA GLN A 711 -8.00 -59.18 -34.84
C GLN A 711 -8.01 -57.96 -35.77
N ASN A 712 -7.51 -56.81 -35.35
CA ASN A 712 -7.68 -55.54 -36.09
C ASN A 712 -6.47 -55.09 -36.95
N GLY A 713 -5.44 -55.95 -37.12
CA GLY A 713 -4.25 -55.63 -37.91
C GLY A 713 -4.13 -56.44 -39.20
N GLY A 714 -4.67 -55.96 -40.34
CA GLY A 714 -4.49 -56.65 -41.63
C GLY A 714 -5.00 -55.92 -42.87
N GLY A 715 -4.12 -55.79 -43.89
CA GLY A 715 -4.40 -55.23 -45.22
C GLY A 715 -4.16 -53.71 -45.33
N ASN A 716 -3.49 -53.15 -46.34
CA ASN A 716 -2.80 -53.69 -47.53
C ASN A 716 -1.41 -53.00 -47.65
N LYS A 717 -0.34 -53.51 -48.31
CA LYS A 717 -0.19 -53.95 -49.72
C LYS A 717 -0.58 -52.84 -50.74
N GLU A 718 0.15 -52.59 -51.83
CA GLU A 718 1.47 -53.06 -52.29
C GLU A 718 1.88 -52.19 -53.51
N GLU A 719 3.13 -51.74 -53.61
CA GLU A 719 3.90 -51.55 -54.88
C GLU A 719 5.27 -50.92 -54.61
N GLY A 720 6.22 -51.06 -55.55
CA GLY A 720 7.56 -50.48 -55.43
C GLY A 720 8.34 -50.51 -56.74
N VAL A 721 9.27 -49.55 -56.90
CA VAL A 721 10.12 -49.40 -58.10
C VAL A 721 11.57 -49.25 -57.66
N LYS A 722 12.48 -49.91 -58.38
CA LYS A 722 13.94 -49.84 -58.19
C LYS A 722 14.55 -48.71 -59.03
N THR A 723 15.70 -48.19 -58.59
CA THR A 723 16.87 -47.97 -59.46
C THR A 723 18.17 -47.98 -58.67
N ASP A 724 19.25 -48.43 -59.32
CA ASP A 724 20.56 -48.72 -58.74
C ASP A 724 21.50 -47.50 -58.63
N ASN A 725 22.74 -47.77 -58.14
CA ASN A 725 24.00 -47.01 -58.25
C ASN A 725 24.42 -46.08 -57.08
N LYS A 726 25.72 -45.87 -56.82
CA LYS A 726 26.93 -46.74 -56.88
C LYS A 726 28.17 -45.94 -56.42
N ASP A 727 29.10 -46.63 -55.76
CA ASP A 727 30.57 -46.45 -55.79
C ASP A 727 31.25 -45.09 -55.43
N ALA A 728 32.52 -45.21 -55.00
CA ALA A 728 33.55 -44.19 -54.71
C ALA A 728 33.34 -43.28 -53.48
N LYS A 729 34.31 -43.04 -52.57
CA LYS A 729 35.79 -42.83 -52.62
C LYS A 729 36.23 -41.43 -53.12
N GLN A 730 37.33 -40.82 -52.66
CA GLN A 730 38.15 -40.97 -51.43
C GLN A 730 39.25 -39.88 -51.42
N ALA A 731 39.42 -39.16 -50.30
CA ALA A 731 40.58 -38.29 -49.94
C ALA A 731 40.93 -37.09 -50.86
N GLY A 732 41.67 -36.10 -50.32
CA GLY A 732 42.48 -35.17 -51.14
C GLY A 732 42.76 -33.76 -50.60
N SER A 733 43.94 -33.56 -50.00
CA SER A 733 44.85 -32.40 -50.20
C SER A 733 44.35 -30.93 -50.22
N LYS A 734 44.79 -30.16 -49.20
CA LYS A 734 45.34 -28.78 -49.28
C LYS A 734 46.50 -28.66 -50.31
N PRO A 735 47.09 -27.48 -50.65
CA PRO A 735 46.91 -26.11 -50.10
C PRO A 735 46.50 -25.11 -51.23
N ASP A 736 46.88 -23.82 -51.40
CA ASP A 736 47.68 -22.75 -50.73
C ASP A 736 47.04 -21.39 -51.17
N ALA A 737 47.00 -20.26 -50.46
CA ALA A 737 48.01 -19.36 -49.84
C ALA A 737 48.60 -18.25 -50.76
N LEU A 738 48.42 -16.99 -50.32
CA LEU A 738 49.19 -15.74 -50.52
C LEU A 738 48.28 -14.59 -49.99
N SER A 739 48.66 -13.76 -49.01
CA SER A 739 49.66 -12.65 -49.01
C SER A 739 49.21 -11.44 -49.85
N SER A 740 49.40 -10.16 -49.49
CA SER A 740 50.29 -9.47 -48.52
C SER A 740 49.59 -8.15 -48.04
N THR A 741 49.99 -7.27 -47.10
CA THR A 741 50.97 -7.09 -45.98
C THR A 741 50.60 -5.74 -45.28
N HIS A 742 51.22 -5.12 -44.24
CA HIS A 742 52.40 -5.33 -43.37
C HIS A 742 52.12 -4.71 -41.96
N GLU A 743 52.80 -5.23 -40.93
CA GLU A 743 53.50 -4.64 -39.76
C GLU A 743 53.43 -3.11 -39.40
N THR A 744 53.74 -2.64 -38.18
CA THR A 744 54.85 -3.01 -37.25
C THR A 744 54.61 -2.77 -35.74
N PHE A 745 55.06 -3.74 -34.91
CA PHE A 745 55.70 -3.62 -33.57
C PHE A 745 54.89 -3.03 -32.37
N SER A 746 55.18 -3.33 -31.08
CA SER A 746 56.32 -4.04 -30.44
C SER A 746 55.96 -4.73 -29.10
N LYS A 747 56.57 -5.90 -28.83
CA LYS A 747 57.31 -6.38 -27.61
C LYS A 747 57.00 -5.77 -26.21
N GLN A 748 57.12 -6.46 -25.05
CA GLN A 748 57.66 -7.80 -24.70
C GLN A 748 57.23 -8.24 -23.27
N ALA A 749 57.24 -9.56 -23.00
CA ALA A 749 57.29 -10.18 -21.65
C ALA A 749 58.77 -10.54 -21.27
N PRO A 750 59.19 -11.26 -20.18
CA PRO A 750 58.43 -12.20 -19.31
C PRO A 750 58.92 -12.42 -17.82
N LYS A 751 58.44 -13.52 -17.18
CA LYS A 751 58.96 -14.32 -16.02
C LYS A 751 58.66 -13.82 -14.58
N VAL A 752 58.32 -14.63 -13.53
CA VAL A 752 58.61 -16.04 -13.08
C VAL A 752 59.92 -16.13 -12.25
N ALA A 753 60.00 -16.67 -11.00
CA ALA A 753 59.00 -17.22 -10.04
C ALA A 753 59.61 -17.48 -8.61
N VAL A 754 58.83 -18.14 -7.72
CA VAL A 754 59.24 -19.15 -6.66
C VAL A 754 59.53 -18.72 -5.19
N GLU A 755 58.96 -19.55 -4.28
CA GLU A 755 59.28 -19.90 -2.85
C GLU A 755 58.91 -19.05 -1.59
N ASP A 756 58.44 -19.78 -0.56
CA ASP A 756 58.17 -19.45 0.87
C ASP A 756 59.48 -19.52 1.74
N PRO A 757 59.55 -19.56 3.11
CA PRO A 757 58.51 -19.60 4.18
C PRO A 757 58.80 -18.86 5.53
N LYS A 758 57.95 -19.14 6.55
CA LYS A 758 58.15 -19.08 8.04
C LYS A 758 57.97 -17.77 8.86
N ALA A 759 56.88 -17.76 9.64
CA ALA A 759 56.77 -17.68 11.12
C ALA A 759 57.69 -16.81 12.00
N GLU A 760 57.07 -16.04 12.93
CA GLU A 760 57.40 -16.00 14.38
C GLU A 760 56.16 -15.53 15.22
N ALA A 761 56.22 -15.45 16.56
CA ALA A 761 55.04 -15.21 17.41
C ALA A 761 55.30 -14.47 18.75
N ALA A 762 54.34 -13.64 19.18
CA ALA A 762 54.10 -13.12 20.55
C ALA A 762 52.70 -12.45 20.60
N ASN A 763 51.93 -12.28 21.70
CA ASN A 763 51.85 -12.78 23.09
C ASN A 763 51.59 -11.61 24.08
N GLU A 764 50.33 -11.41 24.50
CA GLU A 764 49.81 -10.91 25.80
C GLU A 764 48.26 -10.84 25.66
N LYS A 765 47.38 -11.39 26.52
CA LYS A 765 47.19 -11.40 27.99
C LYS A 765 46.50 -10.13 28.54
N GLY A 766 45.26 -10.27 29.00
CA GLY A 766 44.55 -9.29 29.84
C GLY A 766 43.15 -9.77 30.25
N ALA A 767 42.74 -9.50 31.49
CA ALA A 767 41.38 -9.74 31.99
C ALA A 767 40.38 -8.73 31.39
N GLY A 768 39.06 -8.92 31.41
CA GLY A 768 38.27 -9.90 32.15
C GLY A 768 37.49 -9.25 33.30
N TRP A 769 36.27 -8.80 32.98
CA TRP A 769 35.13 -8.50 33.85
C TRP A 769 33.86 -8.61 33.00
#